data_AF-A0A1Z4KX58-F1
#
_entry.id   AF-A0A1Z4KX58-F1
#
_cell.length_a   1.000
_cell.length_b   1.000
_cell.length_c   1.000
_cell.angle_alpha   90.00
_cell.angle_beta   90.00
_cell.angle_gamma   90.00
#
_symmetry.space_group_name_H-M   'P 1'
#
loop_
_entity.id
_entity.type
_entity.pdbx_description
1 polymer ?
#
loop_
_entity_poly.entity_id
_entity_poly.type
_entity_poly.pdbx_seq_one_letter_code
_entity_poly.pdbx_strand_id
1 'polypeptide(L)'
;MFIQYPEDADNPAKNNLIIDRAQAIAHLQALGYKEGNTVYLRSFYPSNDSRKIGDKGRKAEAKNINQLLQLATQFQAEGRGVYFVVNGGGHTNESVSDCRAIFYEHDNLDKELQKHLWRSLGLPEPSLQIDTGGKSIHSYWIFDSFINPQQWKQLQTDLLEYTDADRALKNPSRVMRLAGCWHFAPNNVPSGQTKIILNSGKRYSYDELRAIIPTPAQKQKALLPTSIRDLQQGCPLYLCLSKENRRLIDSGAGSGERNTKAYSLACDLIGTAATLDAQGYRYSQNPRDIFDDYCCKCSPPLGSDDATEPDKVWKSATGDNPKPALSEDYIIECIKAWVRKETIPSHERATMLHRPEVIAHDSPDNKISNVVLHPTAFIPYDELKTEYINLLNSGASKSQKSRFKTEVNKKYYPVKLERFLDDVETEYRASEDDELIKEDIQKVLDCANLELDIRQFLPQKLATALMLFGINQSLPQTSLMMSLISVISASHQIGAQVLIGNKHNEFYQNPAINHALVGDSGSGKSIIFRSLVKKPLNALRKEENKRFASESQQYEKNLAAWEQSDKSTPQPEPPKPINRMYLTGATLEGLKDYIAKAPDNSILNVVDELSGLFGGFNQYKRGQGNDRQEFLSLYDGDGFSEAKVSKNIFVERTNTSWLGGLQPTILHKHFELGASDGLLPRFTFSVLPEIIRLLPDENTQSIDITGILTGLYRATLSCQPQTYHITGEAYKYFREVDTKWQYEAARLPNGALKEFLKKCKGLLGRLSLNLHLIHELSDPFCGTPPTIIPVIRVKQAADIVEHLLSQIQAVHLQIAGETTQSAIVAMINLSHKRQSLGEEGWLTAREIGRHQSAKGRMKCLEIRELMTKAKEMGYGEIRGSGTKLEWSATKNVGDLSAIAKNTPKPDISVVLNLDTQKMSADVGDLSAMSKTPEAVVNTGLELNEVNFVGDVGDFSDVFEGNELIINDKNVGDLNLLVNPNVVNPVVNPDEKLSLNSPTTPTNLENVAETIANTNVESADILPTNLPTTADNRRQNSDILPSTTEENSISDLPPTDADRCRQNSPILPTDADNNCQQNEEQELSTEEPQATTDEPQQIITEKDAVKNVWANAELIRECIDDESWGLIATLTEEWTSEFKSAVWKELTPQERQAVNQLKVLE
;
A
#
# COMPACT_ATOMS: atom_id res chain seq x y z
N MET A 1 40.51 36.48 -56.50
CA MET A 1 41.59 35.58 -56.05
C MET A 1 41.65 35.68 -54.53
N PHE A 2 41.31 34.66 -53.74
CA PHE A 2 40.81 33.30 -54.01
C PHE A 2 39.62 33.02 -53.06
N ILE A 3 38.44 32.66 -53.60
CA ILE A 3 37.81 31.31 -53.63
C ILE A 3 36.91 31.01 -52.40
N GLN A 4 35.82 30.28 -52.67
CA GLN A 4 34.69 29.95 -51.78
C GLN A 4 34.88 28.60 -51.06
N TYR A 5 34.01 28.31 -50.10
CA TYR A 5 33.31 27.01 -50.03
C TYR A 5 31.77 27.26 -49.93
N PRO A 6 30.91 26.32 -50.38
CA PRO A 6 29.49 26.57 -50.63
C PRO A 6 28.55 26.21 -49.45
N GLU A 7 27.25 26.38 -49.68
CA GLU A 7 26.15 26.18 -48.74
C GLU A 7 25.61 24.74 -48.70
N ASP A 8 25.13 24.34 -47.52
CA ASP A 8 24.05 23.38 -47.23
C ASP A 8 23.66 23.63 -45.75
N ALA A 9 22.45 23.43 -45.23
CA ALA A 9 21.08 23.55 -45.75
C ALA A 9 20.16 23.69 -44.51
N ASP A 10 18.87 23.97 -44.67
CA ASP A 10 17.83 23.94 -43.62
C ASP A 10 18.12 24.61 -42.25
N ASN A 11 17.80 25.91 -42.17
CA ASN A 11 17.23 26.47 -40.94
C ASN A 11 15.97 27.29 -41.29
N PRO A 12 14.75 26.77 -41.04
CA PRO A 12 13.53 27.40 -41.50
C PRO A 12 13.24 28.72 -40.75
N ALA A 13 12.66 29.67 -41.47
CA ALA A 13 12.19 30.96 -40.96
C ALA A 13 13.27 31.91 -40.38
N LYS A 14 14.16 32.42 -41.25
CA LYS A 14 14.49 33.86 -41.23
C LYS A 14 13.24 34.70 -41.58
N ASN A 15 12.21 34.61 -40.75
CA ASN A 15 11.10 35.55 -40.79
C ASN A 15 11.66 36.93 -40.45
N ASN A 16 11.63 37.86 -41.41
CA ASN A 16 11.88 39.26 -41.10
C ASN A 16 10.77 39.74 -40.16
N LEU A 17 11.11 39.86 -38.87
CA LEU A 17 10.20 40.32 -37.82
C LEU A 17 9.94 41.81 -37.98
N ILE A 18 9.02 42.15 -38.89
CA ILE A 18 8.61 43.53 -39.17
C ILE A 18 8.03 44.12 -37.90
N ILE A 19 8.57 45.27 -37.50
CA ILE A 19 8.07 46.08 -36.39
C ILE A 19 6.87 46.87 -36.89
N ASP A 20 5.74 46.82 -36.17
CA ASP A 20 4.58 47.63 -36.50
C ASP A 20 4.88 49.12 -36.23
N ARG A 21 5.11 49.85 -37.32
CA ARG A 21 5.36 51.29 -37.35
C ARG A 21 4.20 52.11 -36.78
N ALA A 22 2.96 51.70 -37.00
CA ALA A 22 1.79 52.43 -36.52
C ALA A 22 1.65 52.29 -35.00
N GLN A 23 1.86 51.08 -34.47
CA GLN A 23 1.90 50.82 -33.02
C GLN A 23 3.01 51.61 -32.33
N ALA A 24 4.23 51.62 -32.88
CA ALA A 24 5.35 52.38 -32.34
C ALA A 24 5.08 53.90 -32.33
N ILE A 25 4.52 54.44 -33.41
CA ILE A 25 4.11 55.86 -33.49
C ILE A 25 3.02 56.18 -32.47
N ALA A 26 1.96 55.38 -32.40
CA ALA A 26 0.81 55.60 -31.53
C ALA A 26 1.20 55.58 -30.04
N HIS A 27 2.11 54.70 -29.63
CA HIS A 27 2.60 54.65 -28.23
C HIS A 27 3.40 55.91 -27.88
N LEU A 28 4.30 56.36 -28.76
CA LEU A 28 5.10 57.57 -28.54
C LEU A 28 4.22 58.84 -28.54
N GLN A 29 3.25 58.93 -29.44
CA GLN A 29 2.25 60.00 -29.45
C GLN A 29 1.37 59.99 -28.19
N ALA A 30 0.95 58.80 -27.74
CA ALA A 30 0.19 58.66 -26.48
C ALA A 30 0.99 59.17 -25.27
N LEU A 31 2.32 58.97 -25.23
CA LEU A 31 3.23 59.51 -24.20
C LEU A 31 3.72 60.96 -24.48
N GLY A 32 3.11 61.66 -25.44
CA GLY A 32 3.38 63.07 -25.71
C GLY A 32 4.79 63.35 -26.27
N TYR A 33 5.42 62.39 -26.95
CA TYR A 33 6.64 62.65 -27.71
C TYR A 33 6.30 63.45 -28.97
N LYS A 34 7.03 64.55 -29.18
CA LYS A 34 6.95 65.39 -30.38
C LYS A 34 8.13 65.09 -31.31
N GLU A 35 8.02 65.50 -32.57
CA GLU A 35 9.13 65.38 -33.51
C GLU A 35 10.37 66.15 -33.01
N GLY A 36 11.55 65.55 -33.18
CA GLY A 36 12.80 66.05 -32.60
C GLY A 36 13.03 65.72 -31.12
N ASN A 37 12.08 65.10 -30.41
CA ASN A 37 12.34 64.56 -29.06
C ASN A 37 13.22 63.29 -29.15
N THR A 38 14.23 63.18 -28.28
CA THR A 38 15.04 61.97 -28.16
C THR A 38 14.27 60.86 -27.41
N VAL A 39 14.19 59.68 -28.01
CA VAL A 39 13.72 58.45 -27.37
C VAL A 39 14.92 57.59 -26.96
N TYR A 40 14.94 57.17 -25.70
CA TYR A 40 16.05 56.45 -25.06
C TYR A 40 15.77 54.94 -25.05
N LEU A 41 16.25 54.22 -26.06
CA LEU A 41 16.08 52.77 -26.19
C LEU A 41 17.04 52.02 -25.24
N ARG A 42 16.55 50.95 -24.60
CA ARG A 42 17.38 49.92 -23.96
C ARG A 42 17.01 48.55 -24.50
N SER A 43 17.99 47.67 -24.66
CA SER A 43 17.75 46.34 -25.19
C SER A 43 18.63 45.26 -24.55
N PHE A 44 18.03 44.12 -24.26
CA PHE A 44 18.63 43.03 -23.49
C PHE A 44 18.19 41.68 -24.05
N TYR A 45 18.98 40.63 -23.87
CA TYR A 45 18.48 39.27 -24.10
C TYR A 45 17.35 38.90 -23.11
N PRO A 46 16.46 37.95 -23.47
CA PRO A 46 15.51 37.34 -22.54
C PRO A 46 16.18 36.79 -21.28
N SER A 47 15.42 36.62 -20.18
CA SER A 47 15.94 36.05 -18.93
C SER A 47 16.48 34.62 -19.07
N ASN A 48 15.91 33.85 -19.99
CA ASN A 48 16.16 32.41 -20.18
C ASN A 48 17.06 32.14 -21.39
N ASP A 49 17.76 33.16 -21.91
CA ASP A 49 18.74 33.04 -22.98
C ASP A 49 20.13 32.80 -22.38
N SER A 50 20.92 31.84 -22.90
CA SER A 50 22.27 31.58 -22.38
C SER A 50 23.20 32.79 -22.48
N ARG A 51 23.00 33.64 -23.49
CA ARG A 51 23.76 34.89 -23.71
C ARG A 51 23.38 35.99 -22.71
N LYS A 52 22.38 35.78 -21.85
CA LYS A 52 21.97 36.72 -20.80
C LYS A 52 23.03 36.87 -19.71
N ILE A 53 23.79 35.81 -19.43
CA ILE A 53 24.82 35.81 -18.40
C ILE A 53 25.94 36.75 -18.85
N GLY A 54 26.08 37.89 -18.14
CA GLY A 54 27.03 38.95 -18.50
C GLY A 54 26.51 40.02 -19.47
N ASP A 55 25.25 39.92 -19.96
CA ASP A 55 24.66 40.92 -20.87
C ASP A 55 24.41 42.26 -20.16
N LYS A 56 25.36 43.19 -20.30
CA LYS A 56 25.21 44.59 -19.85
C LYS A 56 24.10 45.34 -20.59
N GLY A 57 23.57 44.77 -21.67
CA GLY A 57 22.55 45.37 -22.53
C GLY A 57 23.09 46.45 -23.47
N ARG A 58 22.30 46.77 -24.49
CA ARG A 58 22.54 47.90 -25.40
C ARG A 58 21.70 49.10 -24.97
N LYS A 59 22.24 50.29 -25.20
CA LYS A 59 21.58 51.60 -25.09
C LYS A 59 21.69 52.31 -26.44
N ALA A 60 20.67 53.03 -26.87
CA ALA A 60 20.73 53.89 -28.05
C ALA A 60 19.71 55.03 -27.97
N GLU A 61 20.00 56.11 -28.70
CA GLU A 61 19.18 57.32 -28.77
C GLU A 61 18.63 57.51 -30.18
N ALA A 62 17.33 57.78 -30.30
CA ALA A 62 16.67 58.05 -31.56
C ALA A 62 15.96 59.40 -31.54
N LYS A 63 16.29 60.28 -32.50
CA LYS A 63 15.71 61.65 -32.61
C LYS A 63 14.50 61.73 -33.55
N ASN A 64 14.21 60.66 -34.27
CA ASN A 64 13.04 60.53 -35.15
C ASN A 64 12.60 59.05 -35.27
N ILE A 65 11.39 58.82 -35.77
CA ILE A 65 10.78 57.50 -35.87
C ILE A 65 11.53 56.54 -36.80
N ASN A 66 12.15 57.01 -37.89
CA ASN A 66 12.87 56.14 -38.82
C ASN A 66 14.15 55.58 -38.16
N GLN A 67 14.90 56.43 -37.46
CA GLN A 67 16.07 56.03 -36.67
C GLN A 67 15.69 55.06 -35.54
N LEU A 68 14.55 55.31 -34.87
CA LEU A 68 14.04 54.45 -33.80
C LEU A 68 13.70 53.04 -34.31
N LEU A 69 12.98 52.94 -35.42
CA LEU A 69 12.62 51.67 -36.03
C LEU A 69 13.85 50.93 -36.58
N GLN A 70 14.82 51.63 -37.15
CA GLN A 70 16.09 51.05 -37.59
C GLN A 70 16.85 50.40 -36.43
N LEU A 71 17.03 51.13 -35.32
CA LEU A 71 17.70 50.63 -34.10
C LEU A 71 16.93 49.47 -33.46
N ALA A 72 15.60 49.58 -33.36
CA ALA A 72 14.75 48.52 -32.82
C ALA A 72 14.77 47.24 -33.70
N THR A 73 14.90 47.39 -35.03
CA THR A 73 15.02 46.25 -35.97
C THR A 73 16.39 45.59 -35.82
N GLN A 74 17.46 46.37 -35.72
CA GLN A 74 18.81 45.86 -35.45
C GLN A 74 18.85 45.04 -34.15
N PHE A 75 18.24 45.55 -33.07
CA PHE A 75 18.20 44.84 -31.79
C PHE A 75 17.36 43.55 -31.83
N GLN A 76 16.24 43.53 -32.57
CA GLN A 76 15.45 42.31 -32.74
C GLN A 76 16.15 41.28 -33.65
N ALA A 77 16.94 41.70 -34.62
CA ALA A 77 17.78 40.81 -35.43
C ALA A 77 18.88 40.10 -34.61
N GLU A 78 19.28 40.65 -33.45
CA GLU A 78 20.15 39.96 -32.49
C GLU A 78 19.40 38.96 -31.58
N GLY A 79 18.06 39.01 -31.55
CA GLY A 79 17.22 38.28 -30.60
C GLY A 79 16.99 39.01 -29.27
N ARG A 80 17.19 40.33 -29.22
CA ARG A 80 17.05 41.12 -28.00
C ARG A 80 15.66 41.74 -27.89
N GLY A 81 15.09 41.73 -26.68
CA GLY A 81 13.88 42.49 -26.38
C GLY A 81 14.15 44.00 -26.48
N VAL A 82 13.20 44.75 -27.06
CA VAL A 82 13.31 46.20 -27.22
C VAL A 82 12.39 46.92 -26.23
N TYR A 83 13.01 47.82 -25.47
CA TYR A 83 12.39 48.64 -24.45
C TYR A 83 12.82 50.10 -24.64
N PHE A 84 12.11 51.03 -24.00
CA PHE A 84 12.49 52.44 -23.97
C PHE A 84 12.23 53.02 -22.58
N VAL A 85 12.93 54.09 -22.21
CA VAL A 85 12.67 54.84 -20.96
C VAL A 85 11.38 55.64 -21.16
N VAL A 86 10.36 55.39 -20.32
CA VAL A 86 9.02 55.99 -20.46
C VAL A 86 9.03 57.49 -20.11
N ASN A 87 9.87 57.86 -19.16
CA ASN A 87 10.12 59.25 -18.76
C ASN A 87 11.28 59.84 -19.58
N GLY A 88 11.22 61.14 -19.89
CA GLY A 88 12.20 61.83 -20.71
C GLY A 88 13.41 62.35 -19.93
N GLY A 89 14.49 62.67 -20.65
CA GLY A 89 15.70 63.31 -20.13
C GLY A 89 16.97 62.46 -20.31
N GLY A 90 16.92 61.15 -20.09
CA GLY A 90 18.10 60.31 -20.34
C GLY A 90 18.05 58.85 -19.87
N HIS A 91 19.23 58.21 -19.90
CA HIS A 91 19.43 56.79 -19.65
C HIS A 91 19.66 56.39 -18.18
N THR A 92 19.69 57.32 -17.22
CA THR A 92 19.83 57.06 -15.77
C THR A 92 18.79 57.84 -14.96
N ASN A 93 18.58 57.52 -13.68
CA ASN A 93 17.52 58.16 -12.87
C ASN A 93 17.78 59.65 -12.65
N GLU A 94 19.05 60.03 -12.62
CA GLU A 94 19.57 61.38 -12.38
C GLU A 94 19.43 62.26 -13.63
N SER A 95 19.41 61.63 -14.81
CA SER A 95 19.18 62.30 -16.10
C SER A 95 17.70 62.46 -16.48
N VAL A 96 16.77 61.83 -15.73
CA VAL A 96 15.33 61.93 -16.04
C VAL A 96 14.76 63.21 -15.42
N SER A 97 14.33 64.13 -16.28
CA SER A 97 13.63 65.38 -15.92
C SER A 97 12.12 65.28 -16.12
N ASP A 98 11.69 64.61 -17.19
CA ASP A 98 10.32 64.68 -17.70
C ASP A 98 9.54 63.42 -17.27
N CYS A 99 8.93 63.41 -16.08
CA CYS A 99 8.09 62.29 -15.69
C CYS A 99 6.70 62.40 -16.34
N ARG A 100 6.39 61.43 -17.22
CA ARG A 100 5.28 61.49 -18.20
C ARG A 100 4.08 60.62 -17.85
N ALA A 101 4.31 59.51 -17.15
CA ALA A 101 3.25 58.57 -16.78
C ALA A 101 3.63 57.75 -15.54
N ILE A 102 2.65 57.40 -14.71
CA ILE A 102 2.76 56.27 -13.77
C ILE A 102 2.17 55.02 -14.42
N PHE A 103 2.65 53.85 -14.03
CA PHE A 103 2.31 52.59 -14.71
C PHE A 103 2.56 51.36 -13.84
N TYR A 104 1.81 50.29 -14.09
CA TYR A 104 2.00 48.98 -13.46
C TYR A 104 1.90 47.82 -14.46
N GLU A 105 2.40 46.66 -14.03
CA GLU A 105 2.23 45.37 -14.72
C GLU A 105 2.20 44.21 -13.70
N HIS A 106 1.61 43.07 -14.08
CA HIS A 106 1.50 41.87 -13.25
C HIS A 106 1.84 40.60 -14.06
N ASP A 107 3.07 40.10 -13.99
CA ASP A 107 3.50 38.86 -14.67
C ASP A 107 2.86 37.57 -14.11
N ASN A 108 2.18 37.66 -12.97
CA ASN A 108 1.57 36.57 -12.20
C ASN A 108 0.04 36.46 -12.32
N LEU A 109 -0.62 37.41 -12.99
CA LEU A 109 -2.08 37.43 -13.17
C LEU A 109 -2.48 37.09 -14.61
N ASP A 110 -3.70 36.60 -14.81
CA ASP A 110 -4.25 36.42 -16.15
C ASP A 110 -4.40 37.76 -16.90
N LYS A 111 -4.29 37.74 -18.24
CA LYS A 111 -4.36 38.94 -19.08
C LYS A 111 -5.73 39.59 -19.12
N GLU A 112 -6.83 38.84 -19.15
CA GLU A 112 -8.18 39.42 -19.15
C GLU A 112 -8.48 40.06 -17.79
N LEU A 113 -8.00 39.46 -16.70
CA LEU A 113 -8.02 40.09 -15.37
C LEU A 113 -7.20 41.39 -15.36
N GLN A 114 -5.95 41.38 -15.83
CA GLN A 114 -5.08 42.57 -15.87
C GLN A 114 -5.70 43.75 -16.66
N LYS A 115 -6.41 43.49 -17.77
CA LYS A 115 -7.12 44.53 -18.53
C LYS A 115 -8.15 45.29 -17.70
N HIS A 116 -8.78 44.63 -16.72
CA HIS A 116 -9.93 45.16 -15.98
C HIS A 116 -9.64 45.43 -14.49
N LEU A 117 -8.50 45.00 -13.97
CA LEU A 117 -8.06 45.13 -12.57
C LEU A 117 -8.16 46.56 -12.01
N TRP A 118 -7.94 47.59 -12.84
CA TRP A 118 -8.10 48.99 -12.42
C TRP A 118 -9.52 49.31 -11.89
N ARG A 119 -10.56 48.62 -12.39
CA ARG A 119 -11.95 48.83 -11.96
C ARG A 119 -12.20 48.34 -10.54
N SER A 120 -11.69 47.17 -10.18
CA SER A 120 -11.80 46.62 -8.83
C SER A 120 -10.92 47.35 -7.82
N LEU A 121 -9.88 48.06 -8.29
CA LEU A 121 -9.00 48.91 -7.48
C LEU A 121 -9.44 50.39 -7.45
N GLY A 122 -10.65 50.73 -7.91
CA GLY A 122 -11.19 52.09 -7.86
C GLY A 122 -10.38 53.16 -8.65
N LEU A 123 -9.41 52.73 -9.45
CA LEU A 123 -8.56 53.62 -10.25
C LEU A 123 -9.35 54.20 -11.43
N PRO A 124 -8.99 55.39 -11.93
CA PRO A 124 -9.58 55.90 -13.16
C PRO A 124 -9.14 55.07 -14.36
N GLU A 125 -9.85 55.15 -15.48
CA GLU A 125 -9.53 54.38 -16.69
C GLU A 125 -8.11 54.68 -17.21
N PRO A 126 -7.27 53.66 -17.50
CA PRO A 126 -5.93 53.88 -18.03
C PRO A 126 -5.93 54.75 -19.29
N SER A 127 -4.96 55.66 -19.39
CA SER A 127 -4.68 56.42 -20.61
C SER A 127 -4.31 55.49 -21.78
N LEU A 128 -3.57 54.41 -21.47
CA LEU A 128 -3.04 53.44 -22.43
C LEU A 128 -2.93 52.06 -21.75
N GLN A 129 -3.29 50.98 -22.44
CA GLN A 129 -2.91 49.61 -22.07
C GLN A 129 -2.26 48.89 -23.24
N ILE A 130 -1.24 48.08 -22.96
CA ILE A 130 -0.42 47.39 -23.95
C ILE A 130 -0.25 45.92 -23.55
N ASP A 131 -0.66 45.01 -24.42
CA ASP A 131 -0.23 43.61 -24.34
C ASP A 131 1.23 43.51 -24.77
N THR A 132 2.07 42.94 -23.93
CA THR A 132 3.52 42.81 -24.15
C THR A 132 3.93 41.79 -25.22
N GLY A 133 3.01 40.95 -25.70
CA GLY A 133 3.33 39.70 -26.41
C GLY A 133 3.93 38.62 -25.50
N GLY A 134 4.09 38.90 -24.20
CA GLY A 134 4.53 38.01 -23.14
C GLY A 134 3.36 37.63 -22.22
N LYS A 135 3.55 37.72 -20.89
CA LYS A 135 2.50 37.46 -19.89
C LYS A 135 1.76 38.70 -19.41
N SER A 136 2.45 39.83 -19.21
CA SER A 136 1.87 41.03 -18.64
C SER A 136 1.11 41.93 -19.63
N ILE A 137 0.22 42.75 -19.08
CA ILE A 137 -0.37 43.95 -19.69
C ILE A 137 0.23 45.16 -18.97
N HIS A 138 0.91 46.05 -19.69
CA HIS A 138 1.32 47.34 -19.13
C HIS A 138 0.12 48.29 -19.12
N SER A 139 -0.27 48.82 -17.95
CA SER A 139 -1.29 49.86 -17.82
C SER A 139 -0.66 51.19 -17.43
N TYR A 140 -0.99 52.28 -18.14
CA TYR A 140 -0.41 53.61 -17.95
C TYR A 140 -1.48 54.67 -17.63
N TRP A 141 -1.15 55.58 -16.71
CA TRP A 141 -1.84 56.84 -16.48
C TRP A 141 -0.88 57.98 -16.82
N ILE A 142 -1.21 58.73 -17.87
CA ILE A 142 -0.33 59.70 -18.52
C ILE A 142 -0.72 61.10 -18.04
N PHE A 143 0.26 61.87 -17.56
CA PHE A 143 -0.02 63.17 -16.96
C PHE A 143 -0.37 64.24 -18.01
N ASP A 144 -1.19 65.21 -17.61
CA ASP A 144 -1.47 66.42 -18.41
C ASP A 144 -0.23 67.31 -18.60
N SER A 145 0.68 67.26 -17.65
CA SER A 145 1.88 68.08 -17.49
C SER A 145 3.00 67.24 -16.87
N PHE A 146 4.27 67.56 -17.14
CA PHE A 146 5.39 66.77 -16.60
C PHE A 146 5.58 67.07 -15.11
N ILE A 147 5.56 66.02 -14.28
CA ILE A 147 5.80 66.13 -12.84
C ILE A 147 7.28 65.90 -12.51
N ASN A 148 7.73 66.32 -11.34
CA ASN A 148 9.14 66.14 -10.96
C ASN A 148 9.45 64.68 -10.53
N PRO A 149 10.71 64.21 -10.63
CA PRO A 149 11.07 62.83 -10.33
C PRO A 149 10.85 62.38 -8.87
N GLN A 150 10.79 63.30 -7.91
CA GLN A 150 10.52 62.96 -6.50
C GLN A 150 9.03 62.69 -6.28
N GLN A 151 8.16 63.59 -6.75
CA GLN A 151 6.70 63.40 -6.77
C GLN A 151 6.32 62.14 -7.53
N TRP A 152 6.90 61.93 -8.73
CA TRP A 152 6.69 60.73 -9.52
C TRP A 152 7.10 59.46 -8.75
N LYS A 153 8.30 59.44 -8.15
CA LYS A 153 8.79 58.26 -7.44
C LYS A 153 7.90 57.89 -6.25
N GLN A 154 7.38 58.87 -5.52
CA GLN A 154 6.45 58.61 -4.42
C GLN A 154 5.13 58.04 -4.95
N LEU A 155 4.46 58.73 -5.88
CA LEU A 155 3.17 58.32 -6.43
C LEU A 155 3.24 56.95 -7.16
N GLN A 156 4.33 56.69 -7.88
CA GLN A 156 4.61 55.38 -8.49
C GLN A 156 4.86 54.30 -7.43
N THR A 157 5.57 54.59 -6.34
CA THR A 157 5.78 53.60 -5.27
C THR A 157 4.46 53.24 -4.60
N ASP A 158 3.63 54.24 -4.30
CA ASP A 158 2.33 54.05 -3.65
C ASP A 158 1.33 53.34 -4.56
N LEU A 159 1.36 53.62 -5.87
CA LEU A 159 0.58 52.88 -6.88
C LEU A 159 0.94 51.39 -6.86
N LEU A 160 2.23 51.04 -6.89
CA LEU A 160 2.68 49.65 -6.96
C LEU A 160 2.38 48.88 -5.67
N GLU A 161 2.43 49.54 -4.51
CA GLU A 161 2.06 48.94 -3.23
C GLU A 161 0.53 48.79 -3.10
N TYR A 162 -0.26 49.77 -3.55
CA TYR A 162 -1.73 49.72 -3.57
C TYR A 162 -2.30 48.66 -4.53
N THR A 163 -1.59 48.39 -5.63
CA THR A 163 -2.03 47.47 -6.69
C THR A 163 -1.37 46.07 -6.61
N ASP A 164 -0.51 45.83 -5.61
CA ASP A 164 0.38 44.66 -5.47
C ASP A 164 1.06 44.24 -6.80
N ALA A 165 1.56 45.25 -7.52
CA ALA A 165 2.25 45.08 -8.81
C ALA A 165 3.77 44.93 -8.64
N ASP A 166 4.54 44.84 -9.74
CA ASP A 166 6.01 44.78 -9.65
C ASP A 166 6.60 46.00 -8.92
N ARG A 167 6.92 45.80 -7.64
CA ARG A 167 7.56 46.76 -6.74
C ARG A 167 8.93 47.25 -7.25
N ALA A 168 9.50 46.71 -8.31
CA ALA A 168 10.70 47.24 -8.96
C ALA A 168 10.41 48.43 -9.89
N LEU A 169 9.18 48.64 -10.38
CA LEU A 169 8.84 49.69 -11.36
C LEU A 169 8.98 51.15 -10.85
N LYS A 170 9.43 51.37 -9.61
CA LYS A 170 9.59 52.67 -8.92
C LYS A 170 10.87 53.48 -9.19
N ASN A 171 11.48 53.30 -10.37
CA ASN A 171 12.72 54.01 -10.75
C ASN A 171 12.42 55.02 -11.88
N PRO A 172 12.81 56.31 -11.79
CA PRO A 172 12.49 57.28 -12.84
C PRO A 172 12.93 56.88 -14.24
N SER A 173 14.08 56.19 -14.37
CA SER A 173 14.57 55.63 -15.64
C SER A 173 14.16 54.16 -15.88
N ARG A 174 13.01 53.74 -15.34
CA ARG A 174 12.40 52.43 -15.65
C ARG A 174 12.03 52.37 -17.14
N VAL A 175 12.20 51.19 -17.72
CA VAL A 175 11.96 50.93 -19.14
C VAL A 175 10.82 49.93 -19.31
N MET A 176 9.98 50.18 -20.30
CA MET A 176 8.85 49.31 -20.66
C MET A 176 8.96 48.92 -22.15
N ARG A 177 8.27 47.85 -22.56
CA ARG A 177 8.26 47.36 -23.96
C ARG A 177 7.77 48.44 -24.92
N LEU A 178 8.47 48.60 -26.04
CA LEU A 178 8.03 49.45 -27.15
C LEU A 178 6.94 48.73 -27.96
N ALA A 179 5.87 49.43 -28.34
CA ALA A 179 4.78 48.85 -29.12
C ALA A 179 5.21 48.58 -30.57
N GLY A 180 4.64 47.54 -31.18
CA GLY A 180 5.02 47.02 -32.49
C GLY A 180 6.27 46.12 -32.51
N CYS A 181 7.06 46.10 -31.43
CA CYS A 181 8.20 45.19 -31.29
C CYS A 181 7.78 43.80 -30.83
N TRP A 182 8.55 42.78 -31.21
CA TRP A 182 8.30 41.39 -30.86
C TRP A 182 8.79 41.02 -29.45
N HIS A 183 8.06 40.11 -28.83
CA HIS A 183 8.43 39.41 -27.61
C HIS A 183 9.07 38.07 -27.99
N PHE A 184 10.17 37.72 -27.32
CA PHE A 184 10.88 36.45 -27.50
C PHE A 184 10.70 35.58 -26.26
N ALA A 185 10.31 34.33 -26.48
CA ALA A 185 10.35 33.23 -25.52
C ALA A 185 11.79 32.66 -25.43
N PRO A 186 12.03 31.54 -24.69
CA PRO A 186 13.31 30.84 -24.75
C PRO A 186 13.71 30.45 -26.18
N ASN A 187 15.01 30.19 -26.39
CA ASN A 187 15.58 29.80 -27.68
C ASN A 187 15.27 30.79 -28.83
N ASN A 188 15.17 32.08 -28.54
CA ASN A 188 14.93 33.15 -29.51
C ASN A 188 13.57 33.07 -30.27
N VAL A 189 12.63 32.23 -29.82
CA VAL A 189 11.34 32.01 -30.51
C VAL A 189 10.40 33.22 -30.30
N PRO A 190 9.83 33.84 -31.34
CA PRO A 190 8.86 34.93 -31.19
C PRO A 190 7.53 34.42 -30.61
N SER A 191 7.10 34.94 -29.44
CA SER A 191 5.84 34.53 -28.79
C SER A 191 4.64 35.41 -29.14
N GLY A 192 4.89 36.64 -29.57
CA GLY A 192 3.85 37.61 -29.87
C GLY A 192 4.43 39.00 -30.13
N GLN A 193 3.63 39.88 -30.73
CA GLN A 193 4.01 41.26 -30.99
C GLN A 193 3.35 42.18 -29.95
N THR A 194 4.13 43.11 -29.41
CA THR A 194 3.66 44.11 -28.43
C THR A 194 2.60 45.00 -29.08
N LYS A 195 1.39 45.07 -28.52
CA LYS A 195 0.24 45.77 -29.12
C LYS A 195 -0.50 46.63 -28.11
N ILE A 196 -0.83 47.86 -28.50
CA ILE A 196 -1.79 48.71 -27.80
C ILE A 196 -3.16 48.05 -27.90
N ILE A 197 -3.79 47.81 -26.76
CA ILE A 197 -5.13 47.20 -26.63
C ILE A 197 -6.17 48.18 -26.06
N LEU A 198 -5.74 49.24 -25.39
CA LEU A 198 -6.56 50.40 -25.04
C LEU A 198 -5.75 51.68 -25.26
N ASN A 199 -6.36 52.70 -25.86
CA ASN A 199 -5.84 54.06 -25.88
C ASN A 199 -7.04 55.00 -25.69
N SER A 200 -7.32 55.36 -24.44
CA SER A 200 -8.49 56.19 -24.10
C SER A 200 -8.24 57.68 -24.37
N GLY A 201 -7.00 58.07 -24.70
CA GLY A 201 -6.57 59.46 -24.87
C GLY A 201 -6.53 60.27 -23.56
N LYS A 202 -7.01 59.71 -22.45
CA LYS A 202 -7.18 60.42 -21.17
C LYS A 202 -5.86 60.93 -20.60
N ARG A 203 -5.96 62.03 -19.86
CA ARG A 203 -4.90 62.68 -19.12
C ARG A 203 -5.38 62.97 -17.71
N TYR A 204 -4.43 63.03 -16.79
CA TYR A 204 -4.69 63.25 -15.38
C TYR A 204 -3.66 64.23 -14.82
N SER A 205 -4.09 65.10 -13.93
CA SER A 205 -3.18 65.88 -13.08
C SER A 205 -2.51 64.99 -12.03
N TYR A 206 -1.46 65.51 -11.38
CA TYR A 206 -0.87 64.85 -10.22
C TYR A 206 -1.89 64.64 -9.09
N ASP A 207 -2.69 65.67 -8.81
CA ASP A 207 -3.57 65.71 -7.64
C ASP A 207 -4.77 64.77 -7.78
N GLU A 208 -5.34 64.60 -8.98
CA GLU A 208 -6.39 63.61 -9.24
C GLU A 208 -5.91 62.19 -8.94
N LEU A 209 -4.74 61.80 -9.47
CA LEU A 209 -4.17 60.47 -9.22
C LEU A 209 -3.72 60.31 -7.76
N ARG A 210 -3.18 61.36 -7.15
CA ARG A 210 -2.75 61.36 -5.75
C ARG A 210 -3.91 61.25 -4.76
N ALA A 211 -5.09 61.80 -5.10
CA ALA A 211 -6.29 61.72 -4.28
C ALA A 211 -6.95 60.32 -4.32
N ILE A 212 -6.81 59.60 -5.44
CA ILE A 212 -7.37 58.25 -5.61
C ILE A 212 -6.42 57.18 -5.08
N ILE A 213 -5.12 57.27 -5.38
CA ILE A 213 -4.12 56.30 -4.90
C ILE A 213 -3.81 56.61 -3.43
N PRO A 214 -4.09 55.71 -2.47
CA PRO A 214 -3.82 55.97 -1.06
C PRO A 214 -2.31 56.05 -0.79
N THR A 215 -1.93 56.90 0.16
CA THR A 215 -0.58 56.89 0.73
C THR A 215 -0.52 55.83 1.83
N PRO A 216 0.42 54.88 1.81
CA PRO A 216 0.60 53.93 2.91
C PRO A 216 0.77 54.67 4.24
N ALA A 217 0.04 54.25 5.28
CA ALA A 217 0.12 54.89 6.59
C ALA A 217 1.58 54.90 7.08
N GLN A 218 2.06 56.08 7.52
CA GLN A 218 3.41 56.19 8.08
C GLN A 218 3.50 55.27 9.30
N LYS A 219 4.23 54.15 9.16
CA LYS A 219 4.59 53.31 10.31
C LYS A 219 5.32 54.20 11.30
N GLN A 220 4.67 54.46 12.45
CA GLN A 220 5.26 55.25 13.51
C GLN A 220 6.64 54.66 13.82
N LYS A 221 7.64 55.53 13.95
CA LYS A 221 9.00 55.13 14.29
C LYS A 221 9.00 54.74 15.77
N ALA A 222 8.55 53.52 16.05
CA ALA A 222 8.33 53.00 17.39
C ALA A 222 9.59 53.23 18.24
N LEU A 223 9.39 53.80 19.43
CA LEU A 223 10.48 54.09 20.35
C LEU A 223 11.20 52.78 20.68
N LEU A 224 12.52 52.78 20.48
CA LEU A 224 13.37 51.61 20.76
C LEU A 224 13.28 51.27 22.25
N PRO A 225 12.95 50.03 22.64
CA PRO A 225 13.16 49.55 24.00
C PRO A 225 14.66 49.67 24.34
N THR A 226 14.99 50.42 25.38
CA THR A 226 16.37 50.86 25.67
C THR A 226 17.28 49.76 26.26
N SER A 227 16.82 48.51 26.29
CA SER A 227 17.53 47.37 26.84
C SER A 227 17.06 46.07 26.18
N ILE A 228 18.01 45.24 25.73
CA ILE A 228 17.77 43.86 25.27
C ILE A 228 17.95 42.87 26.44
N ARG A 229 18.39 43.32 27.62
CA ARG A 229 18.75 42.48 28.78
C ARG A 229 17.54 41.87 29.50
N ASP A 230 16.34 42.37 29.23
CA ASP A 230 15.11 42.05 29.98
C ASP A 230 14.30 40.89 29.36
N LEU A 231 14.73 40.36 28.21
CA LEU A 231 14.15 39.15 27.61
C LEU A 231 14.71 37.90 28.31
N GLN A 232 13.83 37.17 29.00
CA GLN A 232 14.23 35.98 29.77
C GLN A 232 14.71 34.82 28.88
N GLN A 233 14.09 34.65 27.70
CA GLN A 233 14.57 33.75 26.66
C GLN A 233 15.53 34.52 25.75
N GLY A 234 16.71 33.98 25.47
CA GLY A 234 17.69 34.59 24.58
C GLY A 234 17.32 34.46 23.11
N CYS A 235 17.91 35.30 22.25
CA CYS A 235 17.73 35.21 20.79
C CYS A 235 18.23 33.86 20.27
N PRO A 236 17.51 33.14 19.38
CA PRO A 236 18.02 31.93 18.75
C PRO A 236 19.32 32.21 17.99
N LEU A 237 20.41 31.54 18.38
CA LEU A 237 21.75 31.75 17.81
C LEU A 237 21.76 31.53 16.29
N TYR A 238 20.98 30.55 15.81
CA TYR A 238 20.76 30.26 14.39
C TYR A 238 20.39 31.51 13.56
N LEU A 239 19.59 32.43 14.11
CA LEU A 239 19.15 33.64 13.41
C LEU A 239 20.27 34.68 13.22
N CYS A 240 21.31 34.63 14.06
CA CYS A 240 22.47 35.51 14.02
C CYS A 240 23.57 35.03 13.06
N LEU A 241 23.47 33.80 12.50
CA LEU A 241 24.44 33.22 11.58
C LEU A 241 24.22 33.69 10.13
N SER A 242 25.24 33.51 9.29
CA SER A 242 25.15 33.82 7.85
C SER A 242 24.02 33.02 7.15
N LYS A 243 23.50 33.53 6.04
CA LYS A 243 22.46 32.84 5.25
C LYS A 243 22.97 31.54 4.62
N GLU A 244 24.28 31.43 4.41
CA GLU A 244 24.93 30.23 3.90
C GLU A 244 25.08 29.18 4.99
N ASN A 245 25.56 29.57 6.17
CA ASN A 245 25.72 28.67 7.31
C ASN A 245 24.38 28.15 7.86
N ARG A 246 23.32 28.97 7.82
CA ARG A 246 21.95 28.48 8.07
C ARG A 246 21.53 27.38 7.09
N ARG A 247 21.74 27.60 5.78
CA ARG A 247 21.44 26.57 4.77
C ARG A 247 22.23 25.29 5.00
N LEU A 248 23.51 25.38 5.42
CA LEU A 248 24.29 24.20 5.79
C LEU A 248 23.64 23.46 6.96
N ILE A 249 23.23 24.16 8.03
CA ILE A 249 22.49 23.55 9.16
C ILE A 249 21.17 22.92 8.67
N ASP A 250 20.48 23.53 7.71
CA ASP A 250 19.20 23.03 7.19
C ASP A 250 19.38 21.77 6.31
N SER A 251 20.40 21.72 5.45
CA SER A 251 20.56 20.70 4.39
C SER A 251 21.71 19.71 4.57
N GLY A 252 22.64 19.94 5.50
CA GLY A 252 23.92 19.24 5.56
C GLY A 252 24.83 19.54 4.36
N ALA A 253 25.90 18.75 4.22
CA ALA A 253 26.83 18.79 3.09
C ALA A 253 27.17 17.37 2.57
N GLY A 254 27.44 17.25 1.27
CA GLY A 254 27.88 16.00 0.64
C GLY A 254 29.38 15.75 0.75
N SER A 255 29.78 14.53 0.38
CA SER A 255 31.19 14.11 0.29
C SER A 255 32.03 15.08 -0.57
N GLY A 256 33.33 15.19 -0.25
CA GLY A 256 34.28 16.11 -0.89
C GLY A 256 34.34 17.51 -0.25
N GLU A 257 33.21 18.15 0.05
CA GLU A 257 33.18 19.50 0.64
C GLU A 257 32.84 19.52 2.14
N ARG A 258 32.35 18.40 2.67
CA ARG A 258 31.85 18.19 4.06
C ARG A 258 32.70 18.89 5.13
N ASN A 259 34.01 18.65 5.12
CA ASN A 259 34.90 19.02 6.22
C ASN A 259 35.30 20.51 6.19
N THR A 260 35.50 21.07 5.00
CA THR A 260 35.75 22.51 4.80
C THR A 260 34.53 23.34 5.22
N LYS A 261 33.33 22.87 4.87
CA LYS A 261 32.05 23.47 5.27
C LYS A 261 31.79 23.32 6.78
N ALA A 262 32.15 22.18 7.37
CA ALA A 262 32.10 21.96 8.82
C ALA A 262 32.97 22.98 9.58
N TYR A 263 34.23 23.16 9.18
CA TYR A 263 35.13 24.13 9.80
C TYR A 263 34.60 25.57 9.69
N SER A 264 34.12 25.97 8.49
CA SER A 264 33.52 27.30 8.27
C SER A 264 32.30 27.56 9.18
N LEU A 265 31.42 26.56 9.30
CA LEU A 265 30.24 26.63 10.17
C LEU A 265 30.62 26.70 11.66
N ALA A 266 31.58 25.90 12.11
CA ALA A 266 32.07 25.94 13.48
C ALA A 266 32.68 27.32 13.83
N CYS A 267 33.45 27.91 12.91
CA CYS A 267 33.99 29.26 13.08
C CYS A 267 32.90 30.34 13.22
N ASP A 268 31.85 30.32 12.39
CA ASP A 268 30.73 31.28 12.50
C ASP A 268 29.93 31.09 13.81
N LEU A 269 29.69 29.83 14.21
CA LEU A 269 29.01 29.48 15.45
C LEU A 269 29.78 29.97 16.69
N ILE A 270 31.07 29.65 16.80
CA ILE A 270 31.93 30.03 17.92
C ILE A 270 32.13 31.56 17.95
N GLY A 271 32.44 32.17 16.80
CA GLY A 271 32.68 33.61 16.69
C GLY A 271 31.43 34.45 16.99
N THR A 272 30.26 34.03 16.49
CA THR A 272 28.97 34.67 16.79
C THR A 272 28.65 34.57 18.28
N ALA A 273 28.76 33.39 18.88
CA ALA A 273 28.49 33.19 20.30
C ALA A 273 29.40 34.06 21.19
N ALA A 274 30.72 34.03 20.96
CA ALA A 274 31.69 34.83 21.71
C ALA A 274 31.44 36.35 21.57
N THR A 275 30.98 36.81 20.40
CA THR A 275 30.62 38.21 20.16
C THR A 275 29.36 38.62 20.94
N LEU A 276 28.34 37.76 20.96
CA LEU A 276 27.12 37.98 21.74
C LEU A 276 27.41 38.00 23.26
N ASP A 277 28.21 37.06 23.74
CA ASP A 277 28.63 36.99 25.15
C ASP A 277 29.44 38.23 25.57
N ALA A 278 30.39 38.68 24.74
CA ALA A 278 31.19 39.89 24.99
C ALA A 278 30.35 41.18 25.03
N GLN A 279 29.24 41.23 24.26
CA GLN A 279 28.28 42.35 24.28
C GLN A 279 27.22 42.21 25.38
N GLY A 280 27.12 41.05 26.04
CA GLY A 280 26.12 40.74 27.06
C GLY A 280 24.72 40.44 26.50
N TYR A 281 24.63 39.92 25.28
CA TYR A 281 23.39 39.46 24.66
C TYR A 281 23.16 37.96 24.94
N ARG A 282 22.02 37.62 25.54
CA ARG A 282 21.63 36.22 25.77
C ARG A 282 21.15 35.58 24.46
N TYR A 283 21.60 34.36 24.21
CA TYR A 283 21.09 33.46 23.17
C TYR A 283 20.54 32.16 23.76
N SER A 284 19.72 31.43 23.00
CA SER A 284 18.92 30.29 23.49
C SER A 284 19.32 28.91 22.98
N GLN A 285 20.37 28.81 22.16
CA GLN A 285 20.86 27.55 21.58
C GLN A 285 22.35 27.38 21.84
N ASN A 286 22.80 26.19 22.22
CA ASN A 286 24.22 25.87 22.35
C ASN A 286 24.89 25.88 20.95
N PRO A 287 26.02 26.58 20.76
CA PRO A 287 26.77 26.56 19.50
C PRO A 287 27.15 25.14 19.05
N ARG A 288 27.48 24.25 19.99
CA ARG A 288 27.92 22.89 19.67
C ARG A 288 26.79 21.99 19.19
N ASP A 289 25.62 22.03 19.85
CA ASP A 289 24.45 21.22 19.46
C ASP A 289 24.00 21.49 18.02
N ILE A 290 24.11 22.75 17.56
CA ILE A 290 23.81 23.15 16.16
C ILE A 290 24.84 22.55 15.19
N PHE A 291 26.11 22.49 15.59
CA PHE A 291 27.17 21.88 14.78
C PHE A 291 27.02 20.37 14.68
N ASP A 292 26.67 19.68 15.77
CA ASP A 292 26.44 18.23 15.75
C ASP A 292 25.20 17.84 14.92
N ASP A 293 24.12 18.64 14.95
CA ASP A 293 22.96 18.48 14.05
C ASP A 293 23.35 18.61 12.56
N TYR A 294 24.20 19.59 12.20
CA TYR A 294 24.81 19.66 10.87
C TYR A 294 25.64 18.40 10.55
N CYS A 295 26.46 17.91 11.48
CA CYS A 295 27.29 16.72 11.27
C CYS A 295 26.43 15.48 10.95
N CYS A 296 25.32 15.30 11.67
CA CYS A 296 24.36 14.22 11.45
C CYS A 296 23.60 14.32 10.11
N LYS A 297 23.46 15.52 9.54
CA LYS A 297 22.78 15.77 8.25
C LYS A 297 23.69 15.63 7.02
N CYS A 298 25.01 15.54 7.20
CA CYS A 298 25.94 15.33 6.10
C CYS A 298 25.77 13.95 5.45
N SER A 299 26.22 13.81 4.19
CA SER A 299 26.10 12.58 3.40
C SER A 299 27.45 12.17 2.79
N PRO A 300 28.18 11.19 3.38
CA PRO A 300 27.87 10.51 4.66
C PRO A 300 28.06 11.46 5.88
N PRO A 301 27.45 11.14 7.04
CA PRO A 301 27.54 11.98 8.25
C PRO A 301 28.98 12.28 8.66
N LEU A 302 29.28 13.50 9.12
CA LEU A 302 30.62 13.82 9.64
C LEU A 302 30.84 12.97 10.91
N GLY A 303 31.94 12.23 10.96
CA GLY A 303 32.19 11.20 11.96
C GLY A 303 31.81 9.77 11.55
N SER A 304 31.39 9.53 10.30
CA SER A 304 31.12 8.17 9.77
C SER A 304 32.35 7.27 9.80
N ASP A 305 33.51 7.84 9.51
CA ASP A 305 34.76 7.10 9.23
C ASP A 305 35.72 7.15 10.42
N ASP A 306 35.59 8.20 11.24
CA ASP A 306 36.30 8.43 12.49
C ASP A 306 35.39 9.22 13.43
N ALA A 307 34.86 8.59 14.48
CA ALA A 307 33.92 9.23 15.40
C ALA A 307 34.49 10.48 16.12
N THR A 308 35.81 10.73 16.05
CA THR A 308 36.44 11.95 16.58
C THR A 308 36.60 13.07 15.55
N GLU A 309 36.19 12.87 14.29
CA GLU A 309 36.27 13.86 13.21
C GLU A 309 35.49 15.17 13.54
N PRO A 310 34.25 15.15 14.06
CA PRO A 310 33.55 16.38 14.47
C PRO A 310 34.28 17.13 15.58
N ASP A 311 34.82 16.41 16.57
CA ASP A 311 35.59 16.99 17.68
C ASP A 311 36.92 17.59 17.23
N LYS A 312 37.60 16.96 16.26
CA LYS A 312 38.81 17.48 15.63
C LYS A 312 38.52 18.79 14.90
N VAL A 313 37.44 18.85 14.10
CA VAL A 313 37.02 20.08 13.40
C VAL A 313 36.65 21.18 14.39
N TRP A 314 35.83 20.87 15.40
CA TRP A 314 35.40 21.83 16.43
C TRP A 314 36.59 22.37 17.23
N LYS A 315 37.52 21.50 17.63
CA LYS A 315 38.74 21.87 18.37
C LYS A 315 39.70 22.71 17.52
N SER A 316 39.80 22.46 16.22
CA SER A 316 40.57 23.30 15.30
C SER A 316 39.94 24.70 15.22
N ALA A 317 38.65 24.79 14.90
CA ALA A 317 37.91 26.05 14.81
C ALA A 317 37.97 26.87 16.13
N THR A 318 37.97 26.18 17.29
CA THR A 318 38.15 26.83 18.60
C THR A 318 39.56 27.43 18.78
N GLY A 319 40.59 26.79 18.22
CA GLY A 319 41.98 27.24 18.35
C GLY A 319 42.32 28.52 17.59
N ASP A 320 41.63 28.77 16.47
CA ASP A 320 41.92 29.87 15.55
C ASP A 320 41.27 31.22 15.94
N ASN A 321 40.66 31.31 17.13
CA ASN A 321 39.97 32.50 17.67
C ASN A 321 39.01 33.16 16.65
N PRO A 322 37.97 32.42 16.21
CA PRO A 322 37.21 32.76 15.02
C PRO A 322 36.28 33.96 15.23
N LYS A 323 35.97 34.64 14.13
CA LYS A 323 35.06 35.80 14.10
C LYS A 323 33.73 35.41 13.45
N PRO A 324 32.61 36.10 13.78
CA PRO A 324 31.35 35.91 13.07
C PRO A 324 31.51 36.16 11.57
N ALA A 325 30.73 35.46 10.75
CA ALA A 325 30.66 35.69 9.31
C ALA A 325 29.78 36.89 8.93
N LEU A 326 28.92 37.37 9.85
CA LEU A 326 28.20 38.63 9.73
C LEU A 326 28.90 39.76 10.50
N SER A 327 28.74 41.02 10.05
CA SER A 327 29.23 42.14 10.85
C SER A 327 28.36 42.36 12.10
N GLU A 328 28.96 43.01 13.10
CA GLU A 328 28.32 43.39 14.36
C GLU A 328 26.96 44.10 14.15
N ASP A 329 26.90 45.07 13.22
CA ASP A 329 25.64 45.74 12.84
C ASP A 329 24.56 44.77 12.33
N TYR A 330 24.94 43.78 11.53
CA TYR A 330 24.01 42.80 10.95
C TYR A 330 23.49 41.82 12.01
N ILE A 331 24.36 41.37 12.92
CA ILE A 331 23.96 40.54 14.08
C ILE A 331 22.96 41.32 14.96
N ILE A 332 23.24 42.59 15.21
CA ILE A 332 22.37 43.48 15.99
C ILE A 332 21.02 43.72 15.26
N GLU A 333 20.98 43.88 13.93
CA GLU A 333 19.70 43.94 13.20
C GLU A 333 18.96 42.60 13.15
N CYS A 334 19.65 41.45 13.14
CA CYS A 334 19.01 40.14 13.31
C CYS A 334 18.33 40.02 14.68
N ILE A 335 19.01 40.43 15.77
CA ILE A 335 18.42 40.48 17.11
C ILE A 335 17.22 41.44 17.13
N LYS A 336 17.37 42.68 16.62
CA LYS A 336 16.26 43.65 16.55
C LYS A 336 15.07 43.11 15.76
N ALA A 337 15.30 42.35 14.67
CA ALA A 337 14.24 41.73 13.89
C ALA A 337 13.52 40.60 14.63
N TRP A 338 14.24 39.82 15.44
CA TRP A 338 13.66 38.79 16.31
C TRP A 338 12.89 39.41 17.49
N VAL A 339 13.46 40.40 18.19
CA VAL A 339 12.77 41.13 19.28
C VAL A 339 11.45 41.73 18.80
N ARG A 340 11.42 42.34 17.61
CA ARG A 340 10.20 42.87 16.98
C ARG A 340 9.13 41.80 16.69
N LYS A 341 9.47 40.51 16.60
CA LYS A 341 8.51 39.40 16.50
C LYS A 341 8.02 38.95 17.88
N GLU A 342 8.91 38.88 18.86
CA GLU A 342 8.56 38.42 20.21
C GLU A 342 7.73 39.44 21.01
N THR A 343 7.91 40.74 20.82
CA THR A 343 7.15 41.79 21.53
C THR A 343 5.71 41.97 21.03
N ILE A 344 5.20 41.04 20.19
CA ILE A 344 3.84 41.06 19.65
C ILE A 344 2.90 40.23 20.55
N PRO A 345 1.73 40.77 20.97
CA PRO A 345 0.79 40.06 21.84
C PRO A 345 0.33 38.71 21.29
N SER A 346 0.06 37.76 22.19
CA SER A 346 -0.21 36.36 21.84
C SER A 346 -1.37 36.15 20.84
N HIS A 347 -2.36 37.04 20.79
CA HIS A 347 -3.47 36.94 19.82
C HIS A 347 -3.03 37.16 18.36
N GLU A 348 -1.96 37.93 18.12
CA GLU A 348 -1.40 38.17 16.78
C GLU A 348 -0.38 37.10 16.39
N ARG A 349 0.14 36.31 17.34
CA ARG A 349 1.02 35.18 17.02
C ARG A 349 0.28 34.07 16.26
N ALA A 350 -1.00 33.87 16.54
CA ALA A 350 -1.84 32.90 15.83
C ALA A 350 -2.00 33.26 14.34
N THR A 351 -2.29 34.53 14.03
CA THR A 351 -2.38 35.04 12.65
C THR A 351 -1.02 35.16 11.94
N MET A 352 0.10 35.12 12.66
CA MET A 352 1.45 35.05 12.09
C MET A 352 1.87 33.63 11.67
N LEU A 353 1.44 32.59 12.41
CA LEU A 353 1.94 31.22 12.23
C LEU A 353 1.32 30.46 11.06
N HIS A 354 0.10 30.81 10.63
CA HIS A 354 -0.55 30.24 9.44
C HIS A 354 -0.24 31.01 8.13
N ARG A 355 0.99 31.54 7.98
CA ARG A 355 1.47 32.14 6.72
C ARG A 355 2.55 31.27 6.06
N PRO A 356 2.26 30.60 4.93
CA PRO A 356 3.30 30.17 3.98
C PRO A 356 4.07 31.38 3.43
N GLU A 357 5.38 31.29 3.22
CA GLU A 357 6.21 32.46 2.86
C GLU A 357 5.93 33.06 1.46
N VAL A 358 4.91 33.91 1.34
CA VAL A 358 5.03 35.26 0.77
C VAL A 358 4.17 36.26 1.56
N ILE A 359 4.81 36.90 2.55
CA ILE A 359 4.79 38.33 2.94
C ILE A 359 3.47 39.16 2.81
N ALA A 360 3.26 40.02 3.82
CA ALA A 360 2.29 41.12 3.96
C ALA A 360 0.95 40.79 4.65
N HIS A 361 0.47 41.77 5.42
CA HIS A 361 -0.54 41.65 6.48
C HIS A 361 -1.78 42.51 6.16
N ASP A 362 -2.91 42.20 6.80
CA ASP A 362 -3.35 43.06 7.91
C ASP A 362 -4.12 42.24 8.96
N SER A 363 -4.03 42.68 10.21
CA SER A 363 -4.96 42.32 11.28
C SER A 363 -5.56 43.63 11.79
N PRO A 364 -6.89 43.76 11.85
CA PRO A 364 -7.52 44.97 12.37
C PRO A 364 -7.44 44.97 13.90
N ASP A 365 -7.23 46.15 14.53
CA ASP A 365 -8.42 46.89 14.92
C ASP A 365 -8.24 48.41 15.14
N ASN A 366 -9.32 49.11 14.81
CA ASN A 366 -9.77 50.45 15.16
C ASN A 366 -8.83 51.49 15.79
N LYS A 367 -8.69 52.61 15.05
CA LYS A 367 -9.17 53.91 15.55
C LYS A 367 -9.87 54.74 14.46
N ILE A 368 -11.17 54.47 14.30
CA ILE A 368 -12.26 55.43 13.97
C ILE A 368 -11.90 56.58 12.99
N SER A 369 -12.43 56.53 11.77
CA SER A 369 -13.42 57.55 11.32
C SER A 369 -14.00 57.30 9.93
N ASN A 370 -15.29 57.64 9.80
CA ASN A 370 -15.94 58.25 8.63
C ASN A 370 -15.74 57.58 7.24
N VAL A 371 -16.35 56.42 7.04
CA VAL A 371 -16.82 56.00 5.71
C VAL A 371 -18.34 55.82 5.77
N VAL A 372 -19.06 56.38 4.80
CA VAL A 372 -20.51 56.20 4.66
C VAL A 372 -20.79 54.77 4.17
N LEU A 373 -21.66 54.04 4.86
CA LEU A 373 -22.04 52.68 4.52
C LEU A 373 -22.72 52.61 3.14
N HIS A 374 -22.03 52.04 2.17
CA HIS A 374 -22.66 51.23 1.13
C HIS A 374 -22.54 49.74 1.50
N PRO A 375 -23.53 48.89 1.18
CA PRO A 375 -23.62 47.55 1.75
C PRO A 375 -22.57 46.60 1.15
N THR A 376 -21.52 46.32 1.93
CA THR A 376 -20.75 45.09 1.76
C THR A 376 -21.66 43.91 2.10
N ALA A 377 -21.90 43.02 1.14
CA ALA A 377 -22.57 41.76 1.43
C ALA A 377 -21.67 40.94 2.37
N PHE A 378 -22.16 40.64 3.57
CA PHE A 378 -21.50 39.68 4.46
C PHE A 378 -21.48 38.33 3.75
N ILE A 379 -20.29 37.77 3.53
CA ILE A 379 -20.09 36.48 2.86
C ILE A 379 -19.88 35.43 3.96
N PRO A 380 -20.87 34.57 4.24
CA PRO A 380 -20.78 33.64 5.36
C PRO A 380 -19.98 32.40 4.93
N TYR A 381 -18.65 32.52 4.90
CA TYR A 381 -17.78 31.44 4.40
C TYR A 381 -17.97 30.12 5.14
N ASP A 382 -18.25 30.13 6.44
CA ASP A 382 -18.53 28.92 7.22
C ASP A 382 -19.85 28.26 6.81
N GLU A 383 -20.94 29.04 6.64
CA GLU A 383 -22.22 28.53 6.13
C GLU A 383 -22.06 27.98 4.71
N LEU A 384 -21.31 28.68 3.84
CA LEU A 384 -21.02 28.25 2.47
C LEU A 384 -20.16 26.98 2.43
N LYS A 385 -19.24 26.78 3.38
CA LYS A 385 -18.49 25.53 3.56
C LYS A 385 -19.42 24.40 3.96
N THR A 386 -20.29 24.60 4.95
CA THR A 386 -21.28 23.60 5.36
C THR A 386 -22.26 23.27 4.23
N GLU A 387 -22.76 24.26 3.50
CA GLU A 387 -23.71 24.08 2.39
C GLU A 387 -23.04 23.36 1.20
N TYR A 388 -21.76 23.65 0.90
CA TYR A 388 -21.00 22.94 -0.13
C TYR A 388 -20.61 21.51 0.29
N ILE A 389 -20.26 21.26 1.56
CA ILE A 389 -20.01 19.91 2.07
C ILE A 389 -21.30 19.07 2.01
N ASN A 390 -22.46 19.64 2.38
CA ASN A 390 -23.75 18.97 2.21
C ASN A 390 -24.07 18.68 0.73
N LEU A 391 -23.66 19.56 -0.19
CA LEU A 391 -23.76 19.33 -1.62
C LEU A 391 -22.82 18.18 -2.08
N LEU A 392 -21.60 18.10 -1.57
CA LEU A 392 -20.66 16.99 -1.82
C LEU A 392 -21.24 15.65 -1.32
N ASN A 393 -21.68 15.60 -0.07
CA ASN A 393 -22.37 14.45 0.56
C ASN A 393 -23.56 13.92 -0.27
N SER A 394 -24.25 14.79 -1.03
CA SER A 394 -25.38 14.41 -1.89
C SER A 394 -24.98 13.76 -3.23
N GLY A 395 -23.69 13.54 -3.49
CA GLY A 395 -23.19 13.00 -4.77
C GLY A 395 -23.31 14.00 -5.92
N ALA A 396 -23.22 15.30 -5.65
CA ALA A 396 -23.59 16.35 -6.60
C ALA A 396 -22.78 16.34 -7.90
N SER A 397 -23.51 16.30 -9.01
CA SER A 397 -22.98 16.39 -10.38
C SER A 397 -22.28 17.73 -10.68
N LYS A 398 -21.45 17.75 -11.73
CA LYS A 398 -20.73 18.96 -12.18
C LYS A 398 -21.67 20.15 -12.43
N SER A 399 -22.89 19.92 -12.91
CA SER A 399 -23.90 20.96 -13.12
C SER A 399 -24.49 21.49 -11.80
N GLN A 400 -24.68 20.64 -10.78
CA GLN A 400 -25.08 21.08 -9.43
C GLN A 400 -23.97 21.92 -8.77
N LYS A 401 -22.70 21.47 -8.82
CA LYS A 401 -21.55 22.26 -8.34
C LYS A 401 -21.41 23.62 -9.05
N SER A 402 -21.56 23.62 -10.38
CA SER A 402 -21.54 24.85 -11.19
C SER A 402 -22.72 25.79 -10.88
N ARG A 403 -23.91 25.24 -10.61
CA ARG A 403 -25.07 26.01 -10.17
C ARG A 403 -24.82 26.66 -8.80
N PHE A 404 -24.27 25.94 -7.83
CA PHE A 404 -23.90 26.49 -6.52
C PHE A 404 -22.86 27.62 -6.67
N LYS A 405 -21.75 27.37 -7.39
CA LYS A 405 -20.76 28.41 -7.73
C LYS A 405 -21.42 29.65 -8.38
N THR A 406 -22.43 29.46 -9.23
CA THR A 406 -23.18 30.56 -9.88
C THR A 406 -24.12 31.31 -8.93
N GLU A 407 -24.86 30.63 -8.06
CA GLU A 407 -25.81 31.25 -7.14
C GLU A 407 -25.09 32.01 -6.01
N VAL A 408 -23.99 31.46 -5.49
CA VAL A 408 -23.13 32.13 -4.50
C VAL A 408 -22.44 33.36 -5.12
N ASN A 409 -21.91 33.25 -6.34
CA ASN A 409 -21.34 34.41 -7.06
C ASN A 409 -22.38 35.53 -7.28
N LYS A 410 -23.64 35.20 -7.61
CA LYS A 410 -24.73 36.19 -7.75
C LYS A 410 -25.18 36.83 -6.43
N LYS A 411 -25.10 36.09 -5.32
CA LYS A 411 -25.62 36.53 -4.00
C LYS A 411 -24.58 37.29 -3.18
N TYR A 412 -23.29 36.97 -3.34
CA TYR A 412 -22.21 37.45 -2.45
C TYR A 412 -20.99 38.02 -3.18
N TYR A 413 -20.83 37.79 -4.49
CA TYR A 413 -19.66 38.21 -5.29
C TYR A 413 -18.26 37.92 -4.66
N PRO A 414 -17.95 36.69 -4.20
CA PRO A 414 -16.72 36.43 -3.45
C PRO A 414 -15.48 36.38 -4.37
N VAL A 415 -14.49 37.23 -4.08
CA VAL A 415 -13.29 37.46 -4.92
C VAL A 415 -12.43 36.21 -5.17
N LYS A 416 -12.58 35.14 -4.36
CA LYS A 416 -11.83 33.88 -4.48
C LYS A 416 -12.70 32.63 -4.30
N LEU A 417 -13.99 32.68 -4.66
CA LEU A 417 -14.92 31.58 -4.41
C LEU A 417 -14.44 30.23 -4.95
N GLU A 418 -13.93 30.19 -6.18
CA GLU A 418 -13.52 28.92 -6.80
C GLU A 418 -12.39 28.26 -6.02
N ARG A 419 -11.33 29.01 -5.70
CA ARG A 419 -10.24 28.51 -4.86
C ARG A 419 -10.72 28.07 -3.47
N PHE A 420 -11.59 28.85 -2.81
CA PHE A 420 -12.13 28.46 -1.50
C PHE A 420 -12.88 27.13 -1.56
N LEU A 421 -13.70 26.91 -2.59
CA LEU A 421 -14.45 25.66 -2.75
C LEU A 421 -13.57 24.49 -3.23
N ASP A 422 -12.49 24.76 -3.95
CA ASP A 422 -11.52 23.75 -4.37
C ASP A 422 -10.56 23.35 -3.22
N ASP A 423 -10.20 24.32 -2.35
CA ASP A 423 -9.51 24.09 -1.07
C ASP A 423 -10.43 23.24 -0.14
N VAL A 424 -11.72 23.61 0.01
CA VAL A 424 -12.72 22.83 0.77
C VAL A 424 -12.99 21.44 0.16
N GLU A 425 -13.00 21.30 -1.17
CA GLU A 425 -13.14 19.98 -1.81
C GLU A 425 -11.88 19.11 -1.61
N THR A 426 -10.71 19.73 -1.39
CA THR A 426 -9.47 19.02 -1.05
C THR A 426 -9.47 18.58 0.42
N GLU A 427 -9.89 19.44 1.35
CA GLU A 427 -10.12 19.09 2.76
C GLU A 427 -11.16 17.97 2.89
N TYR A 428 -12.27 18.07 2.16
CA TYR A 428 -13.35 17.09 2.16
C TYR A 428 -12.85 15.71 1.69
N ARG A 429 -12.13 15.63 0.56
CA ARG A 429 -11.55 14.37 0.09
C ARG A 429 -10.53 13.79 1.07
N ALA A 430 -9.68 14.61 1.67
CA ALA A 430 -8.77 14.16 2.71
C ALA A 430 -9.52 13.59 3.94
N SER A 431 -10.70 14.13 4.27
CA SER A 431 -11.56 13.56 5.32
C SER A 431 -12.33 12.30 4.89
N GLU A 432 -12.69 12.14 3.61
CA GLU A 432 -13.22 10.88 3.07
C GLU A 432 -12.14 9.79 3.09
N ASP A 433 -10.93 10.10 2.61
CA ASP A 433 -9.76 9.21 2.66
C ASP A 433 -9.45 8.81 4.12
N ASP A 434 -9.55 9.73 5.08
CA ASP A 434 -9.25 9.46 6.49
C ASP A 434 -10.36 8.68 7.22
N GLU A 435 -11.63 8.90 6.91
CA GLU A 435 -12.72 8.02 7.40
C GLU A 435 -12.66 6.62 6.76
N LEU A 436 -12.26 6.49 5.49
CA LEU A 436 -12.01 5.18 4.86
C LEU A 436 -10.81 4.46 5.51
N ILE A 437 -9.70 5.18 5.74
CA ILE A 437 -8.53 4.66 6.46
C ILE A 437 -8.92 4.18 7.86
N LYS A 438 -9.78 4.93 8.56
CA LYS A 438 -10.32 4.58 9.88
C LYS A 438 -11.29 3.40 9.83
N GLU A 439 -12.19 3.32 8.85
CA GLU A 439 -13.07 2.16 8.68
C GLU A 439 -12.26 0.88 8.45
N ASP A 440 -11.21 0.94 7.63
CA ASP A 440 -10.31 -0.19 7.38
C ASP A 440 -9.45 -0.55 8.60
N ILE A 441 -8.88 0.42 9.32
CA ILE A 441 -8.16 0.16 10.57
C ILE A 441 -9.11 -0.52 11.59
N GLN A 442 -10.34 -0.05 11.73
CA GLN A 442 -11.32 -0.65 12.64
C GLN A 442 -11.62 -2.11 12.27
N LYS A 443 -11.91 -2.39 10.98
CA LYS A 443 -12.09 -3.77 10.49
C LYS A 443 -10.89 -4.64 10.82
N VAL A 444 -9.66 -4.15 10.68
CA VAL A 444 -8.44 -4.92 10.99
C VAL A 444 -8.35 -5.24 12.48
N LEU A 445 -8.67 -4.29 13.36
CA LEU A 445 -8.65 -4.47 14.82
C LEU A 445 -9.74 -5.44 15.29
N ASP A 446 -10.94 -5.36 14.71
CA ASP A 446 -12.05 -6.27 14.99
C ASP A 446 -11.70 -7.70 14.51
N CYS A 447 -11.23 -7.84 13.26
CA CYS A 447 -10.83 -9.12 12.67
C CYS A 447 -9.63 -9.78 13.36
N ALA A 448 -8.71 -9.00 13.94
CA ALA A 448 -7.53 -9.51 14.65
C ALA A 448 -7.87 -10.15 16.00
N ASN A 449 -9.01 -9.78 16.61
CA ASN A 449 -9.46 -10.28 17.91
C ASN A 449 -10.62 -11.30 17.81
N LEU A 450 -11.16 -11.51 16.60
CA LEU A 450 -12.15 -12.56 16.34
C LEU A 450 -11.50 -13.95 16.42
N GLU A 451 -12.04 -14.80 17.29
CA GLU A 451 -11.79 -16.25 17.35
C GLU A 451 -13.12 -16.99 17.12
N LEU A 452 -13.11 -18.10 16.37
CA LEU A 452 -14.31 -18.91 16.20
C LEU A 452 -14.54 -19.81 17.42
N ASP A 453 -15.76 -19.79 17.93
CA ASP A 453 -16.23 -20.77 18.90
C ASP A 453 -16.39 -22.14 18.24
N ILE A 454 -15.34 -22.97 18.34
CA ILE A 454 -15.27 -24.29 17.68
C ILE A 454 -16.38 -25.27 18.11
N ARG A 455 -17.12 -25.00 19.20
CA ARG A 455 -18.31 -25.77 19.58
C ARG A 455 -19.45 -25.64 18.57
N GLN A 456 -19.49 -24.54 17.82
CA GLN A 456 -20.48 -24.30 16.77
C GLN A 456 -20.16 -25.07 15.47
N PHE A 457 -18.95 -25.63 15.35
CA PHE A 457 -18.42 -26.23 14.12
C PHE A 457 -18.03 -27.71 14.27
N LEU A 458 -17.61 -28.15 15.46
CA LEU A 458 -17.14 -29.51 15.75
C LEU A 458 -18.06 -30.25 16.75
N PRO A 459 -18.08 -31.59 16.77
CA PRO A 459 -18.84 -32.37 17.76
C PRO A 459 -18.40 -32.05 19.19
N GLN A 460 -19.35 -31.95 20.13
CA GLN A 460 -19.11 -31.45 21.49
C GLN A 460 -17.87 -32.04 22.18
N LYS A 461 -17.71 -33.38 22.16
CA LYS A 461 -16.53 -34.07 22.75
C LYS A 461 -15.21 -33.61 22.13
N LEU A 462 -15.17 -33.42 20.81
CA LEU A 462 -13.99 -33.01 20.06
C LEU A 462 -13.72 -31.50 20.21
N ALA A 463 -14.77 -30.68 20.20
CA ALA A 463 -14.69 -29.24 20.46
C ALA A 463 -14.14 -28.94 21.85
N THR A 464 -14.70 -29.54 22.90
CA THR A 464 -14.21 -29.39 24.28
C THR A 464 -12.76 -29.88 24.42
N ALA A 465 -12.40 -30.99 23.77
CA ALA A 465 -11.04 -31.52 23.83
C ALA A 465 -10.00 -30.59 23.18
N LEU A 466 -10.30 -30.01 22.02
CA LEU A 466 -9.43 -29.02 21.36
C LEU A 466 -9.42 -27.68 22.09
N MET A 467 -10.55 -27.23 22.64
CA MET A 467 -10.65 -25.98 23.41
C MET A 467 -9.78 -26.04 24.67
N LEU A 468 -9.90 -27.10 25.48
CA LEU A 468 -9.06 -27.31 26.66
C LEU A 468 -7.57 -27.45 26.29
N PHE A 469 -7.25 -28.18 25.22
CA PHE A 469 -5.87 -28.26 24.72
C PHE A 469 -5.33 -26.89 24.25
N GLY A 470 -6.16 -26.07 23.59
CA GLY A 470 -5.82 -24.73 23.13
C GLY A 470 -5.52 -23.78 24.28
N ILE A 471 -6.41 -23.74 25.29
CA ILE A 471 -6.22 -22.97 26.54
C ILE A 471 -4.91 -23.39 27.22
N ASN A 472 -4.73 -24.69 27.47
CA ASN A 472 -3.57 -25.26 28.16
C ASN A 472 -2.22 -25.08 27.42
N GLN A 473 -2.23 -24.61 26.17
CA GLN A 473 -1.03 -24.38 25.36
C GLN A 473 -0.94 -22.95 24.80
N SER A 474 -1.90 -22.07 25.11
CA SER A 474 -2.07 -20.73 24.51
C SER A 474 -2.11 -20.79 22.96
N LEU A 475 -2.95 -21.65 22.39
CA LEU A 475 -3.11 -21.84 20.95
C LEU A 475 -4.54 -21.47 20.50
N PRO A 476 -4.71 -20.67 19.42
CA PRO A 476 -6.02 -20.33 18.90
C PRO A 476 -6.84 -21.56 18.46
N GLN A 477 -8.11 -21.54 18.82
CA GLN A 477 -9.11 -22.57 18.53
C GLN A 477 -9.36 -22.68 17.02
N THR A 478 -9.45 -21.56 16.30
CA THR A 478 -9.52 -21.53 14.82
C THR A 478 -8.36 -22.29 14.19
N SER A 479 -7.12 -22.06 14.63
CA SER A 479 -5.93 -22.71 14.07
C SER A 479 -5.85 -24.20 14.39
N LEU A 480 -6.32 -24.61 15.57
CA LEU A 480 -6.45 -26.03 15.92
C LEU A 480 -7.51 -26.72 15.06
N MET A 481 -8.70 -26.12 14.90
CA MET A 481 -9.78 -26.62 14.06
C MET A 481 -9.36 -26.74 12.59
N MET A 482 -8.74 -25.72 12.02
CA MET A 482 -8.31 -25.75 10.61
C MET A 482 -7.15 -26.71 10.36
N SER A 483 -6.25 -26.87 11.33
CA SER A 483 -5.20 -27.91 11.25
C SER A 483 -5.78 -29.31 11.33
N LEU A 484 -6.78 -29.54 12.20
CA LEU A 484 -7.54 -30.80 12.27
C LEU A 484 -8.21 -31.10 10.92
N ILE A 485 -8.97 -30.14 10.38
CA ILE A 485 -9.66 -30.26 9.10
C ILE A 485 -8.68 -30.57 7.97
N SER A 486 -7.51 -29.92 7.93
CA SER A 486 -6.47 -30.20 6.93
C SER A 486 -5.91 -31.63 7.04
N VAL A 487 -5.67 -32.15 8.26
CA VAL A 487 -5.26 -33.56 8.45
C VAL A 487 -6.34 -34.52 7.96
N ILE A 488 -7.61 -34.30 8.35
CA ILE A 488 -8.73 -35.15 7.96
C ILE A 488 -8.95 -35.12 6.45
N SER A 489 -8.78 -33.95 5.81
CA SER A 489 -8.91 -33.78 4.36
C SER A 489 -7.93 -34.63 3.53
N ALA A 490 -6.81 -35.05 4.13
CA ALA A 490 -5.83 -35.97 3.55
C ALA A 490 -5.83 -37.38 4.21
N SER A 491 -6.83 -37.68 5.05
CA SER A 491 -7.01 -38.99 5.70
C SER A 491 -8.13 -39.83 5.08
N HIS A 492 -8.84 -39.31 4.07
CA HIS A 492 -9.86 -40.07 3.31
C HIS A 492 -9.22 -41.06 2.32
N GLN A 493 -9.95 -42.09 1.92
CA GLN A 493 -9.61 -42.87 0.71
C GLN A 493 -9.94 -42.05 -0.56
N ILE A 494 -9.16 -42.25 -1.63
CA ILE A 494 -9.37 -41.53 -2.90
C ILE A 494 -10.72 -41.92 -3.54
N GLY A 495 -11.45 -40.92 -4.05
CA GLY A 495 -12.81 -41.07 -4.57
C GLY A 495 -13.91 -40.52 -3.65
N ALA A 496 -13.60 -40.19 -2.39
CA ALA A 496 -14.50 -39.35 -1.58
C ALA A 496 -14.61 -37.95 -2.20
N GLN A 497 -15.83 -37.46 -2.44
CA GLN A 497 -16.08 -36.16 -3.08
C GLN A 497 -17.49 -35.62 -2.77
N VAL A 498 -17.73 -34.33 -2.96
CA VAL A 498 -19.07 -33.72 -2.87
C VAL A 498 -19.51 -33.16 -4.22
N LEU A 499 -20.72 -33.52 -4.65
CA LEU A 499 -21.45 -32.88 -5.72
C LEU A 499 -22.32 -31.75 -5.14
N ILE A 500 -21.85 -30.52 -5.34
CA ILE A 500 -22.56 -29.27 -5.06
C ILE A 500 -23.50 -28.92 -6.24
N GLY A 501 -23.19 -29.49 -7.40
CA GLY A 501 -23.89 -29.26 -8.66
C GLY A 501 -25.37 -29.64 -8.68
N ASN A 502 -26.04 -29.19 -9.74
CA ASN A 502 -27.37 -29.67 -10.11
C ASN A 502 -27.33 -30.19 -11.57
N LYS A 503 -28.47 -30.64 -12.08
CA LYS A 503 -28.63 -31.22 -13.44
C LYS A 503 -28.20 -30.33 -14.63
N HIS A 504 -27.72 -29.11 -14.39
CA HIS A 504 -27.21 -28.18 -15.41
C HIS A 504 -25.74 -27.79 -15.19
N ASN A 505 -25.10 -28.18 -14.08
CA ASN A 505 -23.73 -27.81 -13.74
C ASN A 505 -23.19 -28.79 -12.68
N GLU A 506 -22.42 -29.78 -13.12
CA GLU A 506 -21.88 -30.85 -12.26
C GLU A 506 -20.63 -30.39 -11.48
N PHE A 507 -20.81 -29.48 -10.54
CA PHE A 507 -19.71 -28.97 -9.72
C PHE A 507 -19.34 -29.95 -8.59
N TYR A 508 -18.37 -30.81 -8.87
CA TYR A 508 -17.72 -31.69 -7.88
C TYR A 508 -16.59 -30.97 -7.13
N GLN A 509 -16.29 -31.41 -5.91
CA GLN A 509 -15.07 -31.06 -5.16
C GLN A 509 -14.53 -32.27 -4.37
N ASN A 510 -13.21 -32.46 -4.39
CA ASN A 510 -12.47 -33.35 -3.50
C ASN A 510 -12.43 -32.79 -2.05
N PRO A 511 -12.02 -33.58 -1.03
CA PRO A 511 -11.92 -33.07 0.33
C PRO A 511 -10.66 -32.22 0.60
N ALA A 512 -9.56 -32.35 -0.14
CA ALA A 512 -8.24 -31.78 0.21
C ALA A 512 -8.24 -30.28 0.53
N ILE A 513 -7.77 -29.91 1.72
CA ILE A 513 -7.65 -28.52 2.18
C ILE A 513 -6.20 -28.24 2.58
N ASN A 514 -5.56 -27.36 1.81
CA ASN A 514 -4.27 -26.79 2.17
C ASN A 514 -4.45 -25.72 3.25
N HIS A 515 -3.61 -25.76 4.29
CA HIS A 515 -3.65 -24.82 5.40
C HIS A 515 -2.25 -24.32 5.80
N ALA A 516 -2.15 -23.01 5.98
CA ALA A 516 -0.95 -22.31 6.43
C ALA A 516 -1.20 -21.65 7.79
N LEU A 517 -0.38 -22.02 8.78
CA LEU A 517 -0.33 -21.40 10.10
C LEU A 517 0.56 -20.16 10.04
N VAL A 518 -0.04 -18.97 10.03
CA VAL A 518 0.65 -17.68 9.86
C VAL A 518 1.08 -17.14 11.21
N GLY A 519 2.38 -16.91 11.40
CA GLY A 519 2.91 -16.29 12.61
C GLY A 519 4.43 -16.40 12.72
N ASP A 520 5.04 -15.66 13.63
CA ASP A 520 6.51 -15.56 13.73
C ASP A 520 7.18 -16.82 14.34
N SER A 521 8.50 -16.82 14.46
CA SER A 521 9.20 -17.88 15.20
C SER A 521 8.75 -17.92 16.66
N GLY A 522 8.61 -19.11 17.25
CA GLY A 522 8.09 -19.30 18.61
C GLY A 522 6.55 -19.25 18.76
N SER A 523 5.79 -18.84 17.74
CA SER A 523 4.30 -18.74 17.76
C SER A 523 3.51 -20.05 17.98
N GLY A 524 4.17 -21.17 18.30
CA GLY A 524 3.50 -22.42 18.70
C GLY A 524 3.20 -23.42 17.57
N LYS A 525 3.47 -23.09 16.30
CA LYS A 525 3.29 -23.98 15.12
C LYS A 525 3.69 -25.44 15.37
N SER A 526 4.89 -25.66 15.89
CA SER A 526 5.44 -26.99 16.15
C SER A 526 4.67 -27.81 17.20
N ILE A 527 3.92 -27.15 18.10
CA ILE A 527 3.04 -27.81 19.08
C ILE A 527 1.83 -28.40 18.35
N ILE A 528 1.23 -27.64 17.43
CA ILE A 528 0.13 -28.11 16.57
C ILE A 528 0.60 -29.29 15.72
N PHE A 529 1.72 -29.15 15.00
CA PHE A 529 2.27 -30.26 14.19
C PHE A 529 2.62 -31.49 15.04
N ARG A 530 3.10 -31.30 16.29
CA ARG A 530 3.37 -32.43 17.19
C ARG A 530 2.10 -33.14 17.61
N SER A 531 1.08 -32.40 18.09
CA SER A 531 -0.09 -32.99 18.75
C SER A 531 -1.21 -33.41 17.80
N LEU A 532 -1.50 -32.63 16.75
CA LEU A 532 -2.60 -32.93 15.83
C LEU A 532 -2.17 -33.82 14.64
N VAL A 533 -0.87 -33.88 14.34
CA VAL A 533 -0.34 -34.59 13.17
C VAL A 533 0.63 -35.71 13.57
N LYS A 534 1.82 -35.34 14.06
CA LYS A 534 2.95 -36.25 14.25
C LYS A 534 2.68 -37.29 15.37
N LYS A 535 1.94 -36.97 16.43
CA LYS A 535 1.51 -37.95 17.45
C LYS A 535 0.50 -38.99 16.89
N PRO A 536 -0.76 -38.61 16.55
CA PRO A 536 -1.81 -39.58 16.21
C PRO A 536 -1.49 -40.38 14.93
N LEU A 537 -0.98 -39.74 13.88
CA LEU A 537 -0.66 -40.45 12.63
C LEU A 537 0.52 -41.42 12.79
N ASN A 538 1.47 -41.18 13.70
CA ASN A 538 2.54 -42.17 13.95
C ASN A 538 2.06 -43.38 14.76
N ALA A 539 0.95 -43.28 15.52
CA ALA A 539 0.30 -44.46 16.10
C ALA A 539 -0.29 -45.34 14.99
N LEU A 540 -1.08 -44.76 14.08
CA LEU A 540 -1.68 -45.48 12.95
C LEU A 540 -0.62 -46.02 11.97
N ARG A 541 0.46 -45.27 11.69
CA ARG A 541 1.61 -45.77 10.92
C ARG A 541 2.29 -46.97 11.59
N LYS A 542 2.33 -47.05 12.92
CA LYS A 542 2.92 -48.20 13.64
C LYS A 542 2.07 -49.46 13.47
N GLU A 543 0.76 -49.31 13.28
CA GLU A 543 -0.17 -50.38 12.94
C GLU A 543 -0.02 -50.77 11.46
N GLU A 544 0.03 -49.79 10.56
CA GLU A 544 0.26 -49.97 9.13
C GLU A 544 1.59 -50.70 8.82
N ASN A 545 2.70 -50.32 9.47
CA ASN A 545 3.98 -51.00 9.30
C ASN A 545 3.93 -52.47 9.77
N LYS A 546 3.16 -52.77 10.83
CA LYS A 546 2.94 -54.16 11.27
C LYS A 546 2.12 -54.94 10.23
N ARG A 547 1.06 -54.33 9.70
CA ARG A 547 0.22 -54.93 8.64
C ARG A 547 1.08 -55.27 7.42
N PHE A 548 1.81 -54.27 6.91
CA PHE A 548 2.67 -54.44 5.74
C PHE A 548 3.78 -55.49 5.95
N ALA A 549 4.43 -55.53 7.12
CA ALA A 549 5.44 -56.55 7.42
C ALA A 549 4.82 -57.97 7.49
N SER A 550 3.63 -58.11 8.09
CA SER A 550 2.89 -59.37 8.16
C SER A 550 2.46 -59.86 6.76
N GLU A 551 1.88 -58.96 5.96
CA GLU A 551 1.44 -59.25 4.59
C GLU A 551 2.61 -59.58 3.68
N SER A 552 3.74 -58.85 3.78
CA SER A 552 4.96 -59.12 3.02
C SER A 552 5.53 -60.52 3.34
N GLN A 553 5.63 -60.86 4.62
CA GLN A 553 6.13 -62.19 5.02
C GLN A 553 5.18 -63.32 4.58
N GLN A 554 3.88 -63.07 4.47
CA GLN A 554 2.94 -64.06 3.95
C GLN A 554 3.00 -64.14 2.42
N TYR A 555 3.17 -63.01 1.73
CA TYR A 555 3.39 -62.95 0.29
C TYR A 555 4.65 -63.71 -0.12
N GLU A 556 5.78 -63.50 0.55
CA GLU A 556 7.04 -64.22 0.28
C GLU A 556 6.88 -65.75 0.39
N LYS A 557 6.19 -66.23 1.44
CA LYS A 557 5.87 -67.66 1.62
C LYS A 557 4.95 -68.18 0.50
N ASN A 558 3.90 -67.43 0.18
CA ASN A 558 2.95 -67.80 -0.87
C ASN A 558 3.64 -67.86 -2.24
N LEU A 559 4.51 -66.88 -2.54
CA LEU A 559 5.26 -66.78 -3.79
C LEU A 559 6.24 -67.95 -3.93
N ALA A 560 7.04 -68.23 -2.90
CA ALA A 560 7.97 -69.36 -2.91
C ALA A 560 7.27 -70.72 -3.06
N ALA A 561 6.06 -70.87 -2.49
CA ALA A 561 5.23 -72.06 -2.69
C ALA A 561 4.63 -72.13 -4.11
N TRP A 562 4.19 -71.01 -4.68
CA TRP A 562 3.69 -70.92 -6.05
C TRP A 562 4.78 -71.17 -7.09
N GLU A 563 6.00 -70.68 -6.87
CA GLU A 563 7.15 -70.90 -7.76
C GLU A 563 7.52 -72.38 -7.89
N GLN A 564 7.24 -73.18 -6.85
CA GLN A 564 7.43 -74.63 -6.77
C GLN A 564 6.20 -75.43 -7.23
N SER A 565 5.09 -74.77 -7.55
CA SER A 565 3.86 -75.40 -8.05
C SER A 565 3.90 -75.64 -9.57
N ASP A 566 2.84 -76.23 -10.11
CA ASP A 566 2.65 -76.36 -11.57
C ASP A 566 2.30 -75.03 -12.27
N LYS A 567 2.12 -73.95 -11.51
CA LYS A 567 1.75 -72.60 -11.96
C LYS A 567 0.41 -72.55 -12.71
N SER A 568 -0.46 -73.53 -12.47
CA SER A 568 -1.85 -73.52 -12.93
C SER A 568 -2.73 -72.57 -12.10
N THR A 569 -2.35 -72.31 -10.85
CA THR A 569 -2.99 -71.33 -9.98
C THR A 569 -2.45 -69.92 -10.25
N PRO A 570 -3.26 -68.85 -10.01
CA PRO A 570 -2.78 -67.48 -10.12
C PRO A 570 -1.54 -67.22 -9.25
N GLN A 571 -0.63 -66.38 -9.74
CA GLN A 571 0.47 -65.87 -8.92
C GLN A 571 -0.11 -65.09 -7.71
N PRO A 572 0.43 -65.25 -6.49
CA PRO A 572 0.03 -64.44 -5.35
C PRO A 572 0.17 -62.95 -5.63
N GLU A 573 -0.81 -62.15 -5.20
CA GLU A 573 -0.75 -60.69 -5.33
C GLU A 573 0.21 -60.09 -4.28
N PRO A 574 1.00 -59.06 -4.65
CA PRO A 574 1.88 -58.37 -3.71
C PRO A 574 1.08 -57.64 -2.61
N PRO A 575 1.68 -57.44 -1.41
CA PRO A 575 1.02 -56.75 -0.31
C PRO A 575 0.65 -55.31 -0.68
N LYS A 576 -0.49 -54.82 -0.18
CA LYS A 576 -0.96 -53.46 -0.47
C LYS A 576 0.09 -52.42 -0.04
N PRO A 577 0.37 -51.40 -0.87
CA PRO A 577 1.43 -50.43 -0.60
C PRO A 577 1.18 -49.69 0.72
N ILE A 578 2.26 -49.51 1.49
CA ILE A 578 2.21 -48.85 2.81
C ILE A 578 1.64 -47.43 2.70
N ASN A 579 0.49 -47.19 3.34
CA ASN A 579 -0.06 -45.85 3.47
C ASN A 579 0.83 -45.01 4.41
N ARG A 580 1.56 -44.06 3.84
CA ARG A 580 2.46 -43.18 4.60
C ARG A 580 1.73 -42.11 5.41
N MET A 581 0.46 -41.83 5.13
CA MET A 581 -0.45 -40.85 5.75
C MET A 581 0.01 -39.38 5.67
N TYR A 582 1.29 -39.10 5.93
CA TYR A 582 1.94 -37.82 5.70
C TYR A 582 3.38 -37.95 5.17
N LEU A 583 3.93 -36.85 4.65
CA LEU A 583 5.34 -36.66 4.26
C LEU A 583 5.85 -35.32 4.84
N THR A 584 7.16 -35.14 5.02
CA THR A 584 7.75 -33.92 5.63
C THR A 584 8.79 -33.20 4.77
N GLY A 585 9.03 -33.65 3.55
CA GLY A 585 10.13 -33.18 2.71
C GLY A 585 10.37 -34.07 1.51
N ALA A 586 9.35 -34.23 0.66
CA ALA A 586 9.49 -34.88 -0.63
C ALA A 586 9.63 -33.83 -1.73
N THR A 587 10.47 -34.08 -2.74
CA THR A 587 10.40 -33.34 -4.01
C THR A 587 9.07 -33.63 -4.70
N LEU A 588 8.60 -32.74 -5.58
CA LEU A 588 7.32 -32.93 -6.28
C LEU A 588 7.31 -34.22 -7.12
N GLU A 589 8.46 -34.55 -7.74
CA GLU A 589 8.64 -35.80 -8.47
C GLU A 589 8.60 -37.04 -7.57
N GLY A 590 9.17 -36.96 -6.35
CA GLY A 590 9.09 -38.03 -5.35
C GLY A 590 7.69 -38.19 -4.73
N LEU A 591 6.94 -37.09 -4.59
CA LEU A 591 5.52 -37.12 -4.20
C LEU A 591 4.69 -37.83 -5.27
N LYS A 592 4.90 -37.50 -6.55
CA LYS A 592 4.21 -38.14 -7.68
C LYS A 592 4.56 -39.62 -7.83
N ASP A 593 5.82 -40.01 -7.67
CA ASP A 593 6.22 -41.43 -7.65
C ASP A 593 5.59 -42.19 -6.47
N TYR A 594 5.46 -41.59 -5.29
CA TYR A 594 4.73 -42.19 -4.17
C TYR A 594 3.24 -42.36 -4.50
N ILE A 595 2.56 -41.34 -5.03
CA ILE A 595 1.14 -41.41 -5.42
C ILE A 595 0.94 -42.50 -6.48
N ALA A 596 1.81 -42.58 -7.49
CA ALA A 596 1.79 -43.61 -8.53
C ALA A 596 2.09 -45.04 -8.03
N LYS A 597 2.55 -45.19 -6.78
CA LYS A 597 2.76 -46.47 -6.08
C LYS A 597 1.66 -46.77 -5.06
N ALA A 598 0.81 -45.81 -4.73
CA ALA A 598 -0.25 -45.93 -3.73
C ALA A 598 -1.51 -45.12 -4.15
N PRO A 599 -2.10 -45.38 -5.33
CA PRO A 599 -3.09 -44.51 -5.96
C PRO A 599 -4.45 -44.43 -5.23
N ASP A 600 -4.72 -45.35 -4.30
CA ASP A 600 -5.94 -45.35 -3.47
C ASP A 600 -5.83 -44.40 -2.26
N ASN A 601 -4.60 -44.01 -1.88
CA ASN A 601 -4.30 -43.32 -0.64
C ASN A 601 -4.11 -41.81 -0.82
N SER A 602 -4.87 -41.02 -0.07
CA SER A 602 -4.58 -39.60 0.14
C SER A 602 -3.23 -39.38 0.84
N ILE A 603 -2.67 -38.17 0.74
CA ILE A 603 -1.40 -37.85 1.40
C ILE A 603 -1.31 -36.41 1.90
N LEU A 604 -0.91 -36.25 3.17
CA LEU A 604 -0.68 -34.95 3.80
C LEU A 604 0.80 -34.52 3.70
N ASN A 605 1.08 -33.38 3.11
CA ASN A 605 2.41 -32.80 3.07
C ASN A 605 2.57 -31.82 4.24
N VAL A 606 3.38 -32.18 5.23
CA VAL A 606 3.60 -31.44 6.47
C VAL A 606 4.89 -30.65 6.37
N VAL A 607 4.79 -29.34 6.15
CA VAL A 607 5.95 -28.49 5.88
C VAL A 607 6.15 -27.53 7.04
N ASP A 608 7.17 -27.75 7.88
CA ASP A 608 7.36 -26.95 9.11
C ASP A 608 7.53 -25.43 8.80
N GLU A 609 7.99 -25.06 7.59
CA GLU A 609 8.01 -23.69 7.03
C GLU A 609 7.82 -23.72 5.49
N LEU A 610 6.65 -23.27 5.00
CA LEU A 610 6.19 -23.31 3.60
C LEU A 610 6.99 -22.41 2.66
N SER A 611 7.67 -21.38 3.16
CA SER A 611 8.51 -20.53 2.33
C SER A 611 9.66 -21.29 1.66
N GLY A 612 10.18 -22.34 2.30
CA GLY A 612 11.16 -23.26 1.70
C GLY A 612 10.57 -24.09 0.55
N LEU A 613 9.30 -24.49 0.62
CA LEU A 613 8.60 -25.15 -0.48
C LEU A 613 8.39 -24.17 -1.66
N PHE A 614 7.98 -22.93 -1.37
CA PHE A 614 7.70 -21.93 -2.41
C PHE A 614 8.96 -21.40 -3.11
N GLY A 615 10.08 -21.33 -2.39
CA GLY A 615 11.39 -20.99 -2.95
C GLY A 615 12.10 -22.16 -3.65
N GLY A 616 11.82 -23.40 -3.23
CA GLY A 616 12.45 -24.60 -3.79
C GLY A 616 11.90 -25.07 -5.13
N PHE A 617 10.81 -24.48 -5.64
CA PHE A 617 10.31 -24.77 -6.99
C PHE A 617 11.39 -24.48 -8.03
N ASN A 618 11.60 -25.42 -8.97
CA ASN A 618 12.56 -25.35 -10.06
C ASN A 618 14.05 -25.27 -9.64
N GLN A 619 14.39 -25.40 -8.35
CA GLN A 619 15.78 -25.22 -7.88
C GLN A 619 16.77 -26.19 -8.57
N TYR A 620 16.38 -27.45 -8.73
CA TYR A 620 17.17 -28.49 -9.41
C TYR A 620 17.16 -28.34 -10.95
N LYS A 621 16.29 -27.47 -11.50
CA LYS A 621 16.09 -27.23 -12.93
C LYS A 621 16.63 -25.85 -13.35
N ARG A 622 17.57 -25.28 -12.57
CA ARG A 622 18.16 -23.93 -12.76
C ARG A 622 17.10 -22.83 -12.95
N GLY A 623 15.98 -22.93 -12.23
CA GLY A 623 14.83 -22.02 -12.35
C GLY A 623 13.90 -22.27 -13.55
N GLN A 624 14.34 -22.97 -14.60
CA GLN A 624 13.59 -23.21 -15.85
C GLN A 624 12.66 -24.44 -15.81
N GLY A 625 12.26 -24.88 -14.62
CA GLY A 625 11.33 -26.00 -14.43
C GLY A 625 9.85 -25.62 -14.55
N ASN A 626 9.00 -26.61 -14.35
CA ASN A 626 7.55 -26.52 -14.36
C ASN A 626 6.92 -26.91 -13.00
N ASP A 627 7.73 -27.05 -11.95
CA ASP A 627 7.34 -27.63 -10.65
C ASP A 627 6.19 -26.84 -9.99
N ARG A 628 6.18 -25.51 -10.18
CA ARG A 628 5.13 -24.63 -9.65
C ARG A 628 3.80 -24.91 -10.36
N GLN A 629 3.78 -25.01 -11.68
CA GLN A 629 2.58 -25.33 -12.46
C GLN A 629 2.05 -26.73 -12.10
N GLU A 630 2.94 -27.71 -11.96
CA GLU A 630 2.58 -29.07 -11.55
C GLU A 630 1.97 -29.12 -10.13
N PHE A 631 2.48 -28.32 -9.19
CA PHE A 631 1.88 -28.16 -7.87
C PHE A 631 0.45 -27.59 -7.96
N LEU A 632 0.23 -26.58 -8.80
CA LEU A 632 -1.09 -25.94 -8.98
C LEU A 632 -2.14 -26.93 -9.54
N SER A 633 -1.73 -27.88 -10.38
CA SER A 633 -2.61 -28.92 -10.95
C SER A 633 -3.06 -29.95 -9.91
N LEU A 634 -2.22 -30.33 -8.94
CA LEU A 634 -2.57 -31.30 -7.90
C LEU A 634 -3.69 -30.81 -6.95
N TYR A 635 -4.00 -29.52 -6.93
CA TYR A 635 -5.01 -28.93 -6.04
C TYR A 635 -6.45 -29.33 -6.39
N ASP A 636 -6.79 -29.42 -7.68
CA ASP A 636 -8.16 -29.68 -8.13
C ASP A 636 -8.46 -31.21 -8.15
N GLY A 637 -7.43 -32.07 -8.23
CA GLY A 637 -7.50 -33.50 -7.92
C GLY A 637 -7.70 -34.43 -9.13
N ASP A 638 -7.70 -33.89 -10.35
CA ASP A 638 -8.00 -34.56 -11.62
C ASP A 638 -6.91 -35.53 -12.13
N GLY A 639 -6.07 -36.06 -11.23
CA GLY A 639 -5.01 -37.01 -11.58
C GLY A 639 -3.78 -36.37 -12.22
N PHE A 640 -2.95 -37.19 -12.85
CA PHE A 640 -1.89 -36.76 -13.77
C PHE A 640 -1.40 -37.92 -14.65
N SER A 641 -0.80 -37.58 -15.79
CA SER A 641 -0.17 -38.54 -16.71
C SER A 641 1.20 -38.02 -17.15
N GLU A 642 2.24 -38.84 -17.00
CA GLU A 642 3.62 -38.52 -17.34
C GLU A 642 4.28 -39.65 -18.13
N ALA A 643 4.83 -39.32 -19.30
CA ALA A 643 5.70 -40.21 -20.04
C ALA A 643 7.17 -39.91 -19.70
N LYS A 644 7.87 -40.84 -19.06
CA LYS A 644 9.31 -40.75 -18.79
C LYS A 644 10.03 -41.93 -19.44
N VAL A 645 11.27 -41.70 -19.88
CA VAL A 645 12.07 -42.66 -20.66
C VAL A 645 12.16 -44.06 -20.01
N SER A 646 12.11 -44.13 -18.67
CA SER A 646 12.17 -45.37 -17.90
C SER A 646 10.80 -45.94 -17.48
N LYS A 647 9.73 -45.13 -17.47
CA LYS A 647 8.38 -45.54 -17.02
C LYS A 647 7.31 -44.51 -17.43
N ASN A 648 6.20 -44.98 -17.97
CA ASN A 648 4.96 -44.19 -18.06
C ASN A 648 4.19 -44.28 -16.74
N ILE A 649 3.71 -43.14 -16.24
CA ILE A 649 2.89 -43.01 -15.04
C ILE A 649 1.53 -42.45 -15.44
N PHE A 650 0.46 -43.08 -14.98
CA PHE A 650 -0.91 -42.60 -15.11
C PHE A 650 -1.60 -42.77 -13.75
N VAL A 651 -2.28 -41.71 -13.30
CA VAL A 651 -3.04 -41.66 -12.05
C VAL A 651 -4.35 -40.94 -12.35
N GLU A 652 -5.50 -41.59 -12.15
CA GLU A 652 -6.82 -41.04 -12.53
C GLU A 652 -7.30 -39.91 -11.59
N ARG A 653 -7.00 -40.01 -10.29
CA ARG A 653 -7.37 -39.01 -9.27
C ARG A 653 -6.27 -38.85 -8.23
N THR A 654 -6.18 -37.67 -7.63
CA THR A 654 -5.29 -37.39 -6.50
C THR A 654 -6.05 -36.65 -5.39
N ASN A 655 -5.62 -36.87 -4.15
CA ASN A 655 -6.10 -36.11 -3.00
C ASN A 655 -4.90 -35.75 -2.09
N THR A 656 -4.24 -34.65 -2.44
CA THR A 656 -3.03 -34.14 -1.79
C THR A 656 -3.34 -32.85 -1.04
N SER A 657 -3.07 -32.81 0.27
CA SER A 657 -3.18 -31.57 1.06
C SER A 657 -1.81 -31.13 1.59
N TRP A 658 -1.63 -29.83 1.81
CA TRP A 658 -0.44 -29.24 2.45
C TRP A 658 -0.80 -28.53 3.74
N LEU A 659 -0.25 -28.97 4.87
CA LEU A 659 -0.35 -28.30 6.17
C LEU A 659 1.04 -27.80 6.55
N GLY A 660 1.20 -26.49 6.79
CA GLY A 660 2.52 -25.97 7.09
C GLY A 660 2.58 -24.60 7.77
N GLY A 661 3.78 -24.22 8.18
CA GLY A 661 4.04 -22.92 8.80
C GLY A 661 4.30 -21.84 7.77
N LEU A 662 3.95 -20.58 8.05
CA LEU A 662 4.39 -19.45 7.23
C LEU A 662 4.62 -18.21 8.09
N GLN A 663 5.70 -17.47 7.82
CA GLN A 663 5.96 -16.20 8.48
C GLN A 663 5.15 -15.05 7.83
N PRO A 664 4.60 -14.10 8.62
CA PRO A 664 3.80 -12.98 8.09
C PRO A 664 4.52 -12.23 6.97
N THR A 665 5.78 -11.84 7.23
CA THR A 665 6.63 -11.09 6.29
C THR A 665 6.89 -11.79 4.96
N ILE A 666 6.76 -13.12 4.90
CA ILE A 666 6.94 -13.90 3.66
C ILE A 666 5.62 -14.03 2.90
N LEU A 667 4.51 -14.25 3.62
CA LEU A 667 3.17 -14.19 3.05
C LEU A 667 2.93 -12.85 2.36
N HIS A 668 3.33 -11.75 2.99
CA HIS A 668 3.18 -10.41 2.43
C HIS A 668 3.94 -10.19 1.12
N LYS A 669 5.21 -10.61 1.01
CA LYS A 669 5.97 -10.55 -0.25
C LYS A 669 5.26 -11.24 -1.41
N HIS A 670 4.58 -12.36 -1.13
CA HIS A 670 3.78 -13.08 -2.13
C HIS A 670 2.45 -12.39 -2.49
N PHE A 671 1.95 -11.47 -1.65
CA PHE A 671 0.86 -10.54 -2.01
C PHE A 671 1.35 -9.33 -2.83
N GLU A 672 2.48 -8.72 -2.46
CA GLU A 672 2.98 -7.47 -3.07
C GLU A 672 3.44 -7.63 -4.53
N LEU A 673 4.11 -8.74 -4.86
CA LEU A 673 4.84 -8.94 -6.13
C LEU A 673 3.97 -8.96 -7.40
N GLY A 674 2.67 -8.67 -7.32
CA GLY A 674 1.72 -8.85 -8.42
C GLY A 674 1.58 -10.30 -8.87
N ALA A 675 2.09 -11.25 -8.07
CA ALA A 675 2.29 -12.65 -8.41
C ALA A 675 0.99 -13.46 -8.28
N SER A 676 -0.05 -13.05 -9.01
CA SER A 676 -1.32 -13.76 -9.13
C SER A 676 -1.20 -14.97 -10.08
N ASP A 677 -0.35 -15.92 -9.71
CA ASP A 677 -0.22 -17.21 -10.41
C ASP A 677 -1.20 -18.27 -9.88
N GLY A 678 -2.08 -17.89 -8.95
CA GLY A 678 -3.01 -18.79 -8.30
C GLY A 678 -2.40 -19.72 -7.25
N LEU A 679 -1.17 -19.49 -6.75
CA LEU A 679 -0.59 -20.27 -5.66
C LEU A 679 -1.20 -19.95 -4.30
N LEU A 680 -1.14 -18.70 -3.82
CA LEU A 680 -1.74 -18.31 -2.53
C LEU A 680 -3.25 -18.64 -2.44
N PRO A 681 -4.09 -18.37 -3.47
CA PRO A 681 -5.52 -18.70 -3.47
C PRO A 681 -5.89 -20.17 -3.30
N ARG A 682 -4.91 -21.09 -3.37
CA ARG A 682 -5.08 -22.52 -3.12
C ARG A 682 -4.81 -22.94 -1.67
N PHE A 683 -4.40 -22.01 -0.80
CA PHE A 683 -4.22 -22.22 0.63
C PHE A 683 -5.31 -21.52 1.45
N THR A 684 -5.64 -22.08 2.61
CA THR A 684 -6.31 -21.35 3.69
C THR A 684 -5.28 -20.90 4.71
N PHE A 685 -5.55 -19.80 5.42
CA PHE A 685 -4.60 -19.20 6.35
C PHE A 685 -5.28 -18.95 7.69
N SER A 686 -4.66 -19.34 8.81
CA SER A 686 -5.09 -18.91 10.14
C SER A 686 -3.94 -18.28 10.91
N VAL A 687 -4.25 -17.26 11.71
CA VAL A 687 -3.25 -16.46 12.43
C VAL A 687 -2.94 -17.06 13.80
N LEU A 688 -1.66 -17.25 14.07
CA LEU A 688 -1.10 -17.53 15.40
C LEU A 688 -0.52 -16.24 15.99
N PRO A 689 -1.28 -15.51 16.83
CA PRO A 689 -0.83 -14.24 17.41
C PRO A 689 0.36 -14.42 18.36
N GLU A 690 1.13 -13.35 18.56
CA GLU A 690 2.30 -13.32 19.43
C GLU A 690 1.92 -13.22 20.92
N ILE A 691 1.35 -14.30 21.45
CA ILE A 691 0.96 -14.43 22.86
C ILE A 691 2.13 -14.98 23.69
N ILE A 692 2.29 -14.47 24.92
CA ILE A 692 3.24 -14.98 25.92
C ILE A 692 2.81 -16.40 26.34
N ARG A 693 3.57 -17.40 25.91
CA ARG A 693 3.33 -18.82 26.21
C ARG A 693 3.88 -19.17 27.59
N LEU A 694 3.07 -18.98 28.62
CA LEU A 694 3.37 -19.48 29.96
C LEU A 694 3.24 -21.02 30.00
N LEU A 695 3.96 -21.66 30.91
CA LEU A 695 3.69 -23.06 31.24
C LEU A 695 2.40 -23.12 32.09
N PRO A 696 1.53 -24.13 31.89
CA PRO A 696 0.35 -24.31 32.72
C PRO A 696 0.73 -24.64 34.17
N ASP A 697 -0.08 -24.17 35.13
CA ASP A 697 0.07 -24.51 36.55
C ASP A 697 -0.06 -26.02 36.79
N GLU A 698 0.56 -26.55 37.84
CA GLU A 698 0.52 -27.99 38.19
C GLU A 698 -0.92 -28.52 38.42
N ASN A 699 -1.85 -27.64 38.80
CA ASN A 699 -3.26 -27.95 39.00
C ASN A 699 -4.11 -27.86 37.71
N THR A 700 -3.51 -27.54 36.55
CA THR A 700 -4.24 -27.38 35.29
C THR A 700 -4.75 -28.74 34.80
N GLN A 701 -6.04 -28.84 34.48
CA GLN A 701 -6.64 -30.08 33.99
C GLN A 701 -6.02 -30.51 32.66
N SER A 702 -5.12 -31.49 32.69
CA SER A 702 -4.51 -32.04 31.47
C SER A 702 -5.53 -32.88 30.67
N ILE A 703 -5.43 -32.82 29.34
CA ILE A 703 -6.27 -33.59 28.42
C ILE A 703 -5.41 -34.16 27.30
N ASP A 704 -5.47 -35.48 27.08
CA ASP A 704 -4.80 -36.10 25.94
C ASP A 704 -5.74 -36.23 24.74
N ILE A 705 -5.63 -35.27 23.83
CA ILE A 705 -6.34 -35.30 22.55
C ILE A 705 -5.85 -36.43 21.62
N THR A 706 -4.69 -37.06 21.91
CA THR A 706 -4.07 -38.04 21.00
C THR A 706 -4.98 -39.23 20.74
N GLY A 707 -5.62 -39.79 21.78
CA GLY A 707 -6.54 -40.93 21.63
C GLY A 707 -7.76 -40.60 20.77
N ILE A 708 -8.40 -39.45 21.04
CA ILE A 708 -9.59 -38.98 20.32
C ILE A 708 -9.27 -38.77 18.82
N LEU A 709 -8.16 -38.09 18.53
CA LEU A 709 -7.73 -37.85 17.15
C LEU A 709 -7.30 -39.12 16.42
N THR A 710 -6.63 -40.06 17.12
CA THR A 710 -6.26 -41.36 16.54
C THR A 710 -7.49 -42.18 16.17
N GLY A 711 -8.54 -42.17 17.00
CA GLY A 711 -9.82 -42.81 16.70
C GLY A 711 -10.50 -42.22 15.47
N LEU A 712 -10.67 -40.89 15.45
CA LEU A 712 -11.29 -40.17 14.33
C LEU A 712 -10.53 -40.40 13.01
N TYR A 713 -9.19 -40.27 13.01
CA TYR A 713 -8.38 -40.49 11.80
C TYR A 713 -8.45 -41.94 11.30
N ARG A 714 -8.55 -42.93 12.21
CA ARG A 714 -8.77 -44.33 11.83
C ARG A 714 -10.14 -44.51 11.18
N ALA A 715 -11.19 -43.87 11.72
CA ALA A 715 -12.52 -43.90 11.11
C ALA A 715 -12.51 -43.29 9.70
N THR A 716 -11.85 -42.13 9.50
CA THR A 716 -11.67 -41.51 8.17
C THR A 716 -10.92 -42.41 7.19
N LEU A 717 -9.82 -43.03 7.61
CA LEU A 717 -9.03 -43.95 6.77
C LEU A 717 -9.77 -45.26 6.44
N SER A 718 -10.76 -45.64 7.26
CA SER A 718 -11.58 -46.85 7.07
C SER A 718 -12.87 -46.58 6.27
N CYS A 719 -13.30 -45.31 6.21
CA CYS A 719 -14.51 -44.90 5.49
C CYS A 719 -14.39 -45.20 4.00
N GLN A 720 -15.42 -45.83 3.43
CA GLN A 720 -15.45 -46.14 2.01
C GLN A 720 -15.64 -44.85 1.17
N PRO A 721 -14.99 -44.75 -0.01
CA PRO A 721 -15.24 -43.66 -0.95
C PRO A 721 -16.71 -43.55 -1.35
N GLN A 722 -17.29 -42.36 -1.22
CA GLN A 722 -18.65 -42.05 -1.64
C GLN A 722 -18.72 -40.65 -2.27
N THR A 723 -19.70 -40.45 -3.16
CA THR A 723 -20.12 -39.10 -3.58
C THR A 723 -21.21 -38.61 -2.64
N TYR A 724 -20.98 -37.45 -2.03
CA TYR A 724 -21.90 -36.77 -1.14
C TYR A 724 -22.65 -35.67 -1.89
N HIS A 725 -23.86 -35.31 -1.45
CA HIS A 725 -24.75 -34.37 -2.11
C HIS A 725 -25.30 -33.36 -1.10
N ILE A 726 -25.48 -32.10 -1.50
CA ILE A 726 -26.15 -31.09 -0.67
C ILE A 726 -27.66 -31.04 -0.97
N THR A 727 -28.47 -30.65 0.02
CA THR A 727 -29.93 -30.49 -0.19
C THR A 727 -30.25 -29.32 -1.12
N GLY A 728 -31.47 -29.26 -1.68
CA GLY A 728 -31.91 -28.14 -2.52
C GLY A 728 -31.91 -26.78 -1.79
N GLU A 729 -32.21 -26.77 -0.48
CA GLU A 729 -32.08 -25.58 0.38
C GLU A 729 -30.60 -25.20 0.55
N ALA A 730 -29.74 -26.18 0.82
CA ALA A 730 -28.31 -25.97 0.95
C ALA A 730 -27.68 -25.44 -0.34
N TYR A 731 -28.12 -25.90 -1.52
CA TYR A 731 -27.72 -25.36 -2.82
C TYR A 731 -28.16 -23.91 -3.03
N LYS A 732 -29.38 -23.54 -2.58
CA LYS A 732 -29.85 -22.15 -2.63
C LYS A 732 -28.95 -21.24 -1.78
N TYR A 733 -28.70 -21.61 -0.53
CA TYR A 733 -27.82 -20.86 0.37
C TYR A 733 -26.37 -20.79 -0.15
N PHE A 734 -25.82 -21.91 -0.61
CA PHE A 734 -24.50 -21.98 -1.24
C PHE A 734 -24.37 -20.98 -2.39
N ARG A 735 -25.39 -20.91 -3.27
CA ARG A 735 -25.43 -19.95 -4.38
C ARG A 735 -25.52 -18.51 -3.91
N GLU A 736 -26.27 -18.21 -2.84
CA GLU A 736 -26.40 -16.86 -2.30
C GLU A 736 -25.05 -16.36 -1.77
N VAL A 737 -24.31 -17.21 -1.06
CA VAL A 737 -22.95 -16.94 -0.56
C VAL A 737 -21.92 -16.82 -1.69
N ASP A 738 -21.88 -17.77 -2.65
CA ASP A 738 -20.99 -17.68 -3.82
C ASP A 738 -21.25 -16.39 -4.62
N THR A 739 -22.52 -16.03 -4.82
CA THR A 739 -22.90 -14.80 -5.53
C THR A 739 -22.36 -13.54 -4.83
N LYS A 740 -22.39 -13.48 -3.50
CA LYS A 740 -21.75 -12.40 -2.71
C LYS A 740 -20.25 -12.32 -3.04
N TRP A 741 -19.52 -13.42 -2.88
CA TRP A 741 -18.06 -13.44 -3.11
C TRP A 741 -17.67 -13.12 -4.56
N GLN A 742 -18.44 -13.57 -5.56
CA GLN A 742 -18.18 -13.20 -6.96
C GLN A 742 -18.40 -11.69 -7.22
N TYR A 743 -19.42 -11.07 -6.61
CA TYR A 743 -19.62 -9.61 -6.71
C TYR A 743 -18.54 -8.81 -5.98
N GLU A 744 -18.04 -9.29 -4.84
CA GLU A 744 -16.91 -8.68 -4.13
C GLU A 744 -15.62 -8.81 -4.95
N ALA A 745 -15.34 -10.00 -5.49
CA ALA A 745 -14.23 -10.22 -6.42
C ALA A 745 -14.31 -9.35 -7.69
N ALA A 746 -15.52 -9.05 -8.17
CA ALA A 746 -15.73 -8.16 -9.32
C ALA A 746 -15.42 -6.69 -9.02
N ARG A 747 -15.60 -6.24 -7.76
CA ARG A 747 -15.29 -4.88 -7.30
C ARG A 747 -13.79 -4.65 -7.08
N LEU A 748 -13.05 -5.69 -6.68
CA LEU A 748 -11.62 -5.57 -6.38
C LEU A 748 -10.74 -5.36 -7.63
N PRO A 749 -9.59 -4.67 -7.50
CA PRO A 749 -8.54 -4.68 -8.52
C PRO A 749 -7.92 -6.09 -8.67
N ASN A 750 -7.11 -6.28 -9.71
CA ASN A 750 -6.44 -7.57 -9.93
C ASN A 750 -5.33 -7.79 -8.90
N GLY A 751 -5.28 -8.98 -8.32
CA GLY A 751 -4.37 -9.34 -7.23
C GLY A 751 -4.91 -10.54 -6.44
N ALA A 752 -4.11 -11.08 -5.51
CA ALA A 752 -4.41 -12.35 -4.86
C ALA A 752 -5.78 -12.39 -4.14
N LEU A 753 -6.21 -11.33 -3.45
CA LEU A 753 -7.50 -11.30 -2.72
C LEU A 753 -8.71 -11.54 -3.65
N LYS A 754 -8.65 -11.05 -4.90
CA LYS A 754 -9.66 -11.29 -5.93
C LYS A 754 -9.67 -12.74 -6.42
N GLU A 755 -8.53 -13.41 -6.39
CA GLU A 755 -8.41 -14.84 -6.73
C GLU A 755 -8.84 -15.75 -5.56
N PHE A 756 -8.56 -15.35 -4.31
CA PHE A 756 -9.09 -16.00 -3.11
C PHE A 756 -10.62 -16.09 -3.16
N LEU A 757 -11.30 -14.95 -3.28
CA LEU A 757 -12.78 -14.91 -3.37
C LEU A 757 -13.33 -15.78 -4.51
N LYS A 758 -12.67 -15.82 -5.67
CA LYS A 758 -13.04 -16.71 -6.78
C LYS A 758 -12.87 -18.20 -6.45
N LYS A 759 -11.88 -18.58 -5.62
CA LYS A 759 -11.64 -19.97 -5.19
C LYS A 759 -12.45 -20.37 -3.94
N CYS A 760 -13.02 -19.41 -3.19
CA CYS A 760 -13.88 -19.67 -2.03
C CYS A 760 -15.06 -20.62 -2.34
N LYS A 761 -15.62 -20.59 -3.56
CA LYS A 761 -16.65 -21.55 -3.99
C LYS A 761 -16.20 -23.01 -3.90
N GLY A 762 -14.94 -23.31 -4.26
CA GLY A 762 -14.38 -24.65 -4.11
C GLY A 762 -14.21 -25.01 -2.64
N LEU A 763 -13.57 -24.11 -1.88
CA LEU A 763 -13.29 -24.27 -0.45
C LEU A 763 -14.55 -24.50 0.40
N LEU A 764 -15.64 -23.77 0.15
CA LEU A 764 -16.94 -23.95 0.81
C LEU A 764 -17.46 -25.39 0.63
N GLY A 765 -17.27 -25.96 -0.55
CA GLY A 765 -17.52 -27.37 -0.84
C GLY A 765 -16.68 -28.32 0.00
N ARG A 766 -15.35 -28.14 -0.03
CA ARG A 766 -14.40 -29.00 0.69
C ARG A 766 -14.63 -28.95 2.20
N LEU A 767 -14.91 -27.77 2.75
CA LEU A 767 -15.26 -27.58 4.16
C LEU A 767 -16.60 -28.24 4.50
N SER A 768 -17.63 -28.09 3.67
CA SER A 768 -18.94 -28.74 3.90
C SER A 768 -18.80 -30.27 3.98
N LEU A 769 -17.98 -30.87 3.11
CA LEU A 769 -17.68 -32.31 3.10
C LEU A 769 -16.89 -32.75 4.35
N ASN A 770 -15.81 -32.04 4.70
CA ASN A 770 -15.00 -32.41 5.86
C ASN A 770 -15.74 -32.18 7.18
N LEU A 771 -16.52 -31.10 7.33
CA LEU A 771 -17.35 -30.87 8.53
C LEU A 771 -18.43 -31.94 8.68
N HIS A 772 -19.08 -32.35 7.57
CA HIS A 772 -20.02 -33.47 7.59
C HIS A 772 -19.33 -34.74 8.10
N LEU A 773 -18.25 -35.18 7.44
CA LEU A 773 -17.53 -36.39 7.81
C LEU A 773 -16.92 -36.34 9.21
N ILE A 774 -16.49 -35.17 9.69
CA ILE A 774 -16.04 -34.98 11.08
C ILE A 774 -17.17 -35.27 12.07
N HIS A 775 -18.42 -34.85 11.80
CA HIS A 775 -19.52 -35.11 12.73
C HIS A 775 -19.96 -36.56 12.70
N GLU A 776 -20.21 -37.12 11.52
CA GLU A 776 -20.68 -38.51 11.40
C GLU A 776 -19.64 -39.51 11.93
N LEU A 777 -18.37 -39.39 11.53
CA LEU A 777 -17.28 -40.29 11.97
C LEU A 777 -16.77 -40.01 13.40
N SER A 778 -17.29 -39.00 14.10
CA SER A 778 -17.06 -38.85 15.55
C SER A 778 -18.03 -39.66 16.41
N ASP A 779 -19.08 -40.24 15.81
CA ASP A 779 -19.94 -41.21 16.47
C ASP A 779 -19.36 -42.62 16.28
N PRO A 780 -18.99 -43.35 17.36
CA PRO A 780 -18.53 -44.73 17.27
C PRO A 780 -19.53 -45.70 16.64
N PHE A 781 -20.82 -45.35 16.58
CA PHE A 781 -21.89 -46.17 15.97
C PHE A 781 -22.13 -45.85 14.48
N CYS A 782 -21.46 -44.84 13.91
CA CYS A 782 -21.59 -44.51 12.48
C CYS A 782 -20.88 -45.55 11.59
N GLY A 783 -21.61 -46.59 11.20
CA GLY A 783 -21.10 -47.62 10.28
C GLY A 783 -20.82 -47.12 8.85
N THR A 784 -21.56 -46.12 8.36
CA THR A 784 -21.32 -45.45 7.07
C THR A 784 -21.98 -44.06 7.08
N PRO A 785 -21.23 -42.96 6.83
CA PRO A 785 -21.81 -41.61 6.82
C PRO A 785 -22.93 -41.44 5.79
N PRO A 786 -24.05 -40.75 6.14
CA PRO A 786 -25.10 -40.41 5.19
C PRO A 786 -24.55 -39.60 4.01
N THR A 787 -24.97 -39.94 2.78
CA THR A 787 -24.52 -39.24 1.56
C THR A 787 -25.10 -37.83 1.42
N ILE A 788 -26.09 -37.45 2.22
CA ILE A 788 -26.71 -36.12 2.19
C ILE A 788 -26.07 -35.22 3.26
N ILE A 789 -25.42 -34.15 2.81
CA ILE A 789 -24.89 -33.08 3.65
C ILE A 789 -26.02 -32.09 3.97
N PRO A 790 -26.41 -31.91 5.25
CA PRO A 790 -27.49 -31.01 5.63
C PRO A 790 -27.04 -29.53 5.59
N VAL A 791 -28.01 -28.63 5.40
CA VAL A 791 -27.78 -27.17 5.23
C VAL A 791 -26.94 -26.54 6.35
N ILE A 792 -27.03 -27.05 7.57
CA ILE A 792 -26.24 -26.57 8.71
C ILE A 792 -24.72 -26.71 8.48
N ARG A 793 -24.25 -27.77 7.79
CA ARG A 793 -22.83 -27.96 7.45
C ARG A 793 -22.35 -26.92 6.44
N VAL A 794 -23.21 -26.53 5.51
CA VAL A 794 -22.90 -25.53 4.48
C VAL A 794 -22.90 -24.12 5.08
N LYS A 795 -23.77 -23.83 6.05
CA LYS A 795 -23.73 -22.60 6.87
C LYS A 795 -22.43 -22.54 7.70
N GLN A 796 -22.17 -23.56 8.51
CA GLN A 796 -20.91 -23.72 9.28
C GLN A 796 -19.66 -23.57 8.39
N ALA A 797 -19.66 -24.14 7.19
CA ALA A 797 -18.55 -24.01 6.24
C ALA A 797 -18.41 -22.58 5.68
N ALA A 798 -19.52 -21.87 5.40
CA ALA A 798 -19.50 -20.48 4.94
C ALA A 798 -18.94 -19.54 6.02
N ASP A 799 -19.38 -19.69 7.27
CA ASP A 799 -18.92 -18.87 8.40
C ASP A 799 -17.41 -19.04 8.63
N ILE A 800 -16.87 -20.25 8.45
CA ILE A 800 -15.42 -20.50 8.44
C ILE A 800 -14.72 -19.78 7.27
N VAL A 801 -15.27 -19.80 6.05
CA VAL A 801 -14.65 -19.11 4.89
C VAL A 801 -14.64 -17.60 5.09
N GLU A 802 -15.75 -17.00 5.55
CA GLU A 802 -15.83 -15.57 5.89
C GLU A 802 -14.77 -15.20 6.93
N HIS A 803 -14.65 -15.97 8.01
CA HIS A 803 -13.64 -15.75 9.05
C HIS A 803 -12.20 -15.84 8.52
N LEU A 804 -11.90 -16.82 7.67
CA LEU A 804 -10.56 -16.97 7.07
C LEU A 804 -10.26 -15.83 6.08
N LEU A 805 -11.25 -15.36 5.31
CA LEU A 805 -11.12 -14.16 4.47
C LEU A 805 -10.83 -12.92 5.32
N SER A 806 -11.56 -12.73 6.42
CA SER A 806 -11.34 -11.63 7.38
C SER A 806 -9.93 -11.66 7.99
N GLN A 807 -9.44 -12.83 8.39
CA GLN A 807 -8.05 -12.96 8.87
C GLN A 807 -7.03 -12.67 7.77
N ILE A 808 -7.24 -13.11 6.53
CA ILE A 808 -6.36 -12.81 5.39
C ILE A 808 -6.32 -11.30 5.09
N GLN A 809 -7.47 -10.62 5.13
CA GLN A 809 -7.56 -9.16 4.95
C GLN A 809 -6.83 -8.41 6.07
N ALA A 810 -7.04 -8.81 7.34
CA ALA A 810 -6.33 -8.24 8.48
C ALA A 810 -4.81 -8.42 8.38
N VAL A 811 -4.35 -9.62 8.00
CA VAL A 811 -2.92 -9.92 7.74
C VAL A 811 -2.36 -9.08 6.61
N HIS A 812 -3.07 -8.95 5.49
CA HIS A 812 -2.64 -8.13 4.36
C HIS A 812 -2.44 -6.66 4.76
N LEU A 813 -3.41 -6.08 5.47
CA LEU A 813 -3.38 -4.69 5.94
C LEU A 813 -2.38 -4.47 7.10
N GLN A 814 -2.10 -5.47 7.93
CA GLN A 814 -1.09 -5.36 9.00
C GLN A 814 0.34 -5.30 8.48
N ILE A 815 0.66 -6.00 7.39
CA ILE A 815 2.05 -6.18 6.94
C ILE A 815 2.42 -5.22 5.79
N ALA A 816 1.44 -4.56 5.17
CA ALA A 816 1.58 -3.54 4.12
C ALA A 816 2.24 -2.23 4.57
N GLY A 817 3.46 -2.35 5.12
CA GLY A 817 4.22 -1.37 5.91
C GLY A 817 4.59 -0.06 5.22
N GLU A 818 4.17 0.16 3.98
CA GLU A 818 4.30 1.41 3.23
C GLU A 818 3.03 2.29 3.34
N THR A 819 1.95 1.78 3.96
CA THR A 819 0.67 2.49 4.10
C THR A 819 0.47 3.17 5.46
N THR A 820 -0.37 4.21 5.50
CA THR A 820 -0.79 4.86 6.74
C THR A 820 -1.56 3.90 7.66
N GLN A 821 -2.42 3.05 7.07
CA GLN A 821 -3.22 2.04 7.78
C GLN A 821 -2.35 1.07 8.58
N SER A 822 -1.40 0.39 7.92
CA SER A 822 -0.54 -0.60 8.55
C SER A 822 0.33 -0.01 9.66
N ALA A 823 0.85 1.20 9.46
CA ALA A 823 1.72 1.85 10.42
C ALA A 823 0.97 2.23 11.70
N ILE A 824 -0.30 2.61 11.60
CA ILE A 824 -1.17 2.86 12.75
C ILE A 824 -1.52 1.54 13.46
N VAL A 825 -1.90 0.47 12.74
CA VAL A 825 -2.20 -0.84 13.35
C VAL A 825 -0.98 -1.44 14.06
N ALA A 826 0.21 -1.35 13.45
CA ALA A 826 1.46 -1.81 14.07
C ALA A 826 1.81 -1.03 15.35
N MET A 827 1.53 0.28 15.38
CA MET A 827 1.70 1.14 16.55
C MET A 827 0.69 0.80 17.67
N ILE A 828 -0.57 0.52 17.33
CA ILE A 828 -1.60 0.04 18.27
C ILE A 828 -1.17 -1.28 18.90
N ASN A 829 -0.82 -2.28 18.08
CA ASN A 829 -0.40 -3.60 18.55
C ASN A 829 0.84 -3.55 19.44
N LEU A 830 1.84 -2.72 19.10
CA LEU A 830 3.05 -2.54 19.91
C LEU A 830 2.75 -1.89 21.28
N SER A 831 1.78 -0.97 21.34
CA SER A 831 1.35 -0.34 22.58
C SER A 831 0.55 -1.31 23.47
N HIS A 832 -0.40 -2.06 22.91
CA HIS A 832 -1.13 -3.09 23.65
C HIS A 832 -0.19 -4.21 24.16
N LYS A 833 0.87 -4.55 23.43
CA LYS A 833 1.91 -5.49 23.89
C LYS A 833 2.68 -4.97 25.11
N ARG A 834 2.97 -3.67 25.16
CA ARG A 834 3.51 -3.03 26.39
C ARG A 834 2.50 -3.06 27.54
N GLN A 835 1.23 -2.76 27.26
CA GLN A 835 0.16 -2.78 28.26
C GLN A 835 -0.08 -4.18 28.86
N SER A 836 0.02 -5.25 28.06
CA SER A 836 -0.12 -6.64 28.54
C SER A 836 1.08 -7.15 29.34
N LEU A 837 2.26 -6.55 29.16
CA LEU A 837 3.44 -6.74 30.02
C LEU A 837 3.37 -5.95 31.35
N GLY A 838 2.33 -5.14 31.55
CA GLY A 838 2.17 -4.29 32.74
C GLY A 838 2.85 -2.92 32.64
N GLU A 839 3.39 -2.54 31.47
CA GLU A 839 3.94 -1.21 31.23
C GLU A 839 2.82 -0.19 30.90
N GLU A 840 3.12 1.11 30.96
CA GLU A 840 2.14 2.18 30.66
C GLU A 840 1.68 2.25 29.18
N GLY A 841 2.27 1.45 28.27
CA GLY A 841 1.89 1.40 26.86
C GLY A 841 2.51 2.47 25.96
N TRP A 842 3.12 3.53 26.50
CA TRP A 842 3.67 4.64 25.71
C TRP A 842 4.84 4.23 24.81
N LEU A 843 4.87 4.82 23.61
CA LEU A 843 5.84 4.58 22.55
C LEU A 843 6.42 5.91 22.05
N THR A 844 7.74 6.01 21.97
CA THR A 844 8.41 7.12 21.25
C THR A 844 8.50 6.83 19.76
N ALA A 845 8.61 7.89 18.94
CA ALA A 845 8.82 7.74 17.49
C ALA A 845 10.09 6.94 17.13
N ARG A 846 11.10 6.92 18.01
CA ARG A 846 12.33 6.14 17.83
C ARG A 846 12.12 4.64 18.06
N GLU A 847 11.18 4.25 18.91
CA GLU A 847 10.86 2.86 19.20
C GLU A 847 9.99 2.26 18.09
N ILE A 848 8.94 2.96 17.66
CA ILE A 848 8.12 2.54 16.51
C ILE A 848 9.01 2.32 15.27
N GLY A 849 9.87 3.31 14.94
CA GLY A 849 10.81 3.18 13.83
C GLY A 849 11.82 2.04 14.01
N ARG A 850 12.21 1.68 15.23
CA ARG A 850 13.09 0.52 15.50
C ARG A 850 12.41 -0.82 15.21
N HIS A 851 11.10 -0.94 15.45
CA HIS A 851 10.34 -2.16 15.15
C HIS A 851 10.01 -2.33 13.65
N GLN A 852 10.13 -1.27 12.84
CA GLN A 852 10.06 -1.37 11.38
C GLN A 852 11.33 -1.96 10.76
N SER A 853 11.17 -2.68 9.65
CA SER A 853 12.29 -3.28 8.89
C SER A 853 13.22 -2.20 8.32
N ALA A 854 14.51 -2.52 8.13
CA ALA A 854 15.50 -1.53 7.70
C ALA A 854 15.21 -0.90 6.32
N LYS A 855 14.51 -1.61 5.43
CA LYS A 855 14.16 -1.14 4.08
C LYS A 855 12.90 -0.25 4.05
N GLY A 856 12.01 -0.39 5.04
CA GLY A 856 10.75 0.37 5.17
C GLY A 856 10.68 1.20 6.45
N ARG A 857 11.82 1.64 7.00
CA ARG A 857 11.89 2.43 8.23
C ARG A 857 11.52 3.89 7.95
N MET A 858 10.34 4.29 8.43
CA MET A 858 9.86 5.67 8.34
C MET A 858 10.74 6.61 9.17
N LYS A 859 10.83 7.87 8.75
CA LYS A 859 11.60 8.89 9.47
C LYS A 859 10.88 9.27 10.76
N CYS A 860 11.64 9.67 11.77
CA CYS A 860 11.08 10.11 13.06
C CYS A 860 10.17 11.35 12.98
N LEU A 861 10.08 12.04 11.84
CA LEU A 861 9.12 13.12 11.59
C LEU A 861 7.78 12.54 11.11
N GLU A 862 7.80 11.74 10.04
CA GLU A 862 6.64 11.01 9.50
C GLU A 862 5.91 10.17 10.57
N ILE A 863 6.67 9.53 11.48
CA ILE A 863 6.09 8.76 12.59
C ILE A 863 5.32 9.66 13.59
N ARG A 864 5.71 10.93 13.78
CA ARG A 864 4.97 11.86 14.66
C ARG A 864 3.70 12.41 13.99
N GLU A 865 3.72 12.54 12.67
CA GLU A 865 2.52 12.84 11.89
C GLU A 865 1.52 11.68 12.00
N LEU A 866 1.98 10.43 11.88
CA LEU A 866 1.18 9.23 12.15
C LEU A 866 0.64 9.16 13.59
N MET A 867 1.45 9.47 14.62
CA MET A 867 0.97 9.56 16.01
C MET A 867 -0.18 10.55 16.17
N THR A 868 -0.11 11.69 15.47
CA THR A 868 -1.11 12.75 15.53
C THR A 868 -2.40 12.29 14.83
N LYS A 869 -2.27 11.75 13.61
CA LYS A 869 -3.37 11.21 12.81
C LYS A 869 -4.10 10.04 13.49
N ALA A 870 -3.36 9.12 14.12
CA ALA A 870 -3.94 8.02 14.90
C ALA A 870 -4.75 8.51 16.11
N LYS A 871 -4.35 9.62 16.74
CA LYS A 871 -5.13 10.27 17.80
C LYS A 871 -6.38 10.96 17.23
N GLU A 872 -6.27 11.65 16.11
CA GLU A 872 -7.40 12.33 15.45
C GLU A 872 -8.47 11.33 14.99
N MET A 873 -8.06 10.13 14.57
CA MET A 873 -8.95 8.99 14.28
C MET A 873 -9.53 8.31 15.54
N GLY A 874 -9.01 8.62 16.74
CA GLY A 874 -9.51 8.12 18.02
C GLY A 874 -8.82 6.88 18.59
N TYR A 875 -7.72 6.38 18.00
CA TYR A 875 -7.07 5.13 18.40
C TYR A 875 -6.07 5.26 19.56
N GLY A 876 -5.71 6.47 19.97
CA GLY A 876 -4.68 6.67 21.00
C GLY A 876 -4.54 8.11 21.50
N GLU A 877 -3.79 8.25 22.57
CA GLU A 877 -3.43 9.52 23.18
C GLU A 877 -1.98 9.89 22.84
N ILE A 878 -1.65 11.19 22.89
CA ILE A 878 -0.28 11.70 22.79
C ILE A 878 0.09 12.51 24.02
N ARG A 879 1.34 12.36 24.49
CA ARG A 879 1.93 13.19 25.54
C ARG A 879 3.30 13.73 25.12
N GLY A 880 3.74 14.81 25.78
CA GLY A 880 4.97 15.50 25.42
C GLY A 880 4.88 16.32 24.12
N SER A 881 6.01 16.68 23.54
CA SER A 881 6.07 17.50 22.32
C SER A 881 7.40 17.35 21.57
N GLY A 882 7.37 17.61 20.26
CA GLY A 882 8.55 17.61 19.39
C GLY A 882 9.33 16.29 19.46
N THR A 883 10.61 16.34 19.82
CA THR A 883 11.46 15.15 19.96
C THR A 883 11.04 14.22 21.10
N LYS A 884 10.27 14.73 22.08
CA LYS A 884 9.71 13.99 23.22
C LYS A 884 8.22 13.68 23.05
N LEU A 885 7.72 13.60 21.82
CA LEU A 885 6.35 13.14 21.56
C LEU A 885 6.28 11.62 21.76
N GLU A 886 5.36 11.20 22.62
CA GLU A 886 5.03 9.81 22.92
C GLU A 886 3.54 9.56 22.62
N TRP A 887 3.21 8.35 22.16
CA TRP A 887 1.85 7.91 21.85
C TRP A 887 1.51 6.61 22.59
N SER A 888 0.26 6.41 23.01
CA SER A 888 -0.22 5.15 23.61
C SER A 888 -1.62 4.82 23.11
N ALA A 889 -1.90 3.54 22.87
CA ALA A 889 -3.21 3.09 22.41
C ALA A 889 -4.26 3.28 23.51
N THR A 890 -5.43 3.81 23.15
CA THR A 890 -6.60 3.78 24.05
C THR A 890 -6.92 2.34 24.39
N LYS A 891 -7.14 2.02 25.68
CA LYS A 891 -7.51 0.66 26.11
C LYS A 891 -8.84 0.27 25.47
N ASN A 892 -8.77 -0.56 24.44
CA ASN A 892 -9.85 -1.10 23.60
C ASN A 892 -11.03 -0.15 23.34
N VAL A 893 -11.18 0.31 22.09
CA VAL A 893 -12.47 0.87 21.63
C VAL A 893 -13.62 -0.15 21.83
N GLY A 894 -13.30 -1.46 21.79
CA GLY A 894 -14.22 -2.53 22.21
C GLY A 894 -14.66 -2.49 23.68
N ASP A 895 -13.82 -2.06 24.63
CA ASP A 895 -14.23 -1.94 26.05
C ASP A 895 -15.12 -0.71 26.30
N LEU A 896 -15.14 0.27 25.38
CA LEU A 896 -16.18 1.32 25.39
C LEU A 896 -17.57 0.78 24.97
N SER A 897 -17.64 -0.41 24.33
CA SER A 897 -18.91 -1.13 24.14
C SER A 897 -19.36 -1.91 25.38
N ALA A 898 -18.50 -2.10 26.40
CA ALA A 898 -18.80 -2.81 27.65
C ALA A 898 -19.77 -2.05 28.60
N ILE A 899 -20.48 -1.05 28.07
CA ILE A 899 -21.74 -0.53 28.65
C ILE A 899 -22.90 -1.53 28.41
N ALA A 900 -22.76 -2.46 27.46
CA ALA A 900 -23.59 -3.68 27.33
C ALA A 900 -23.32 -4.71 28.46
N LYS A 901 -23.48 -4.27 29.71
CA LYS A 901 -23.35 -5.11 30.90
C LYS A 901 -24.52 -6.09 30.98
N ASN A 902 -24.34 -7.32 30.48
CA ASN A 902 -24.80 -8.57 31.11
C ASN A 902 -24.56 -9.79 30.20
N THR A 903 -23.36 -10.36 30.27
CA THR A 903 -23.12 -11.77 29.95
C THR A 903 -22.36 -12.39 31.12
N PRO A 904 -22.86 -13.45 31.79
CA PRO A 904 -22.13 -14.07 32.89
C PRO A 904 -20.78 -14.63 32.43
N LYS A 905 -19.78 -14.61 33.31
CA LYS A 905 -18.60 -15.48 33.12
C LYS A 905 -19.09 -16.93 33.12
N PRO A 906 -18.64 -17.80 32.19
CA PRO A 906 -19.01 -19.20 32.21
C PRO A 906 -18.48 -19.85 33.49
N ASP A 907 -19.39 -20.35 34.33
CA ASP A 907 -19.03 -21.01 35.58
C ASP A 907 -18.55 -22.43 35.29
N ILE A 908 -17.26 -22.66 35.53
CA ILE A 908 -16.58 -23.94 35.24
C ILE A 908 -17.16 -25.09 36.09
N SER A 909 -17.81 -24.80 37.23
CA SER A 909 -18.45 -25.82 38.06
C SER A 909 -19.61 -26.55 37.36
N VAL A 910 -20.27 -25.91 36.38
CA VAL A 910 -21.41 -26.49 35.65
C VAL A 910 -21.00 -27.68 34.78
N VAL A 911 -19.73 -27.77 34.38
CA VAL A 911 -19.22 -28.81 33.47
C VAL A 911 -19.01 -30.17 34.17
N LEU A 912 -19.01 -30.21 35.52
CA LEU A 912 -18.67 -31.41 36.29
C LEU A 912 -19.86 -32.13 36.96
N ASN A 913 -21.06 -31.54 36.97
CA ASN A 913 -22.25 -32.18 37.55
C ASN A 913 -23.01 -33.01 36.51
N LEU A 914 -22.73 -34.32 36.45
CA LEU A 914 -23.61 -35.31 35.82
C LEU A 914 -24.84 -35.61 36.70
N ASP A 915 -25.74 -34.63 36.82
CA ASP A 915 -27.06 -34.79 37.45
C ASP A 915 -28.15 -34.92 36.37
N THR A 916 -28.44 -36.15 35.93
CA THR A 916 -29.26 -36.48 34.76
C THR A 916 -30.78 -36.19 34.91
N GLN A 917 -31.18 -35.32 35.83
CA GLN A 917 -32.60 -35.05 36.17
C GLN A 917 -33.01 -33.57 36.14
N LYS A 918 -32.15 -32.64 35.69
CA LYS A 918 -32.49 -31.19 35.64
C LYS A 918 -32.07 -30.44 34.36
N MET A 919 -32.39 -30.98 33.18
CA MET A 919 -32.47 -30.19 31.94
C MET A 919 -33.67 -30.61 31.06
N SER A 920 -34.87 -30.16 31.45
CA SER A 920 -36.08 -30.21 30.60
C SER A 920 -36.89 -28.90 30.62
N ALA A 921 -36.33 -27.85 31.23
CA ALA A 921 -36.87 -26.49 31.23
C ALA A 921 -35.69 -25.52 31.01
N ASP A 922 -35.91 -24.53 30.14
CA ASP A 922 -34.97 -23.49 29.63
C ASP A 922 -34.41 -23.73 28.20
N VAL A 923 -35.32 -23.95 27.24
CA VAL A 923 -35.10 -23.66 25.81
C VAL A 923 -36.18 -22.66 25.40
N GLY A 924 -35.96 -21.37 25.66
CA GLY A 924 -37.10 -20.43 25.71
C GLY A 924 -36.82 -18.93 25.65
N ASP A 925 -35.61 -18.43 25.36
CA ASP A 925 -35.47 -17.04 24.88
C ASP A 925 -34.15 -16.78 24.12
N LEU A 926 -34.25 -16.45 22.83
CA LEU A 926 -33.13 -15.90 22.03
C LEU A 926 -33.60 -15.32 20.67
N SER A 927 -34.69 -14.56 20.65
CA SER A 927 -35.30 -13.99 19.43
C SER A 927 -35.40 -12.46 19.43
N ALA A 928 -34.44 -11.76 20.05
CA ALA A 928 -34.54 -10.32 20.32
C ALA A 928 -33.26 -9.48 20.02
N MET A 929 -32.74 -9.49 18.78
CA MET A 929 -31.83 -8.41 18.34
C MET A 929 -31.80 -8.15 16.82
N SER A 930 -32.95 -7.71 16.27
CA SER A 930 -32.96 -6.96 15.00
C SER A 930 -33.66 -5.60 15.21
N LYS A 931 -33.00 -4.52 14.80
CA LYS A 931 -33.56 -3.16 14.85
C LYS A 931 -33.37 -2.47 13.51
N THR A 932 -34.47 -2.33 12.77
CA THR A 932 -34.67 -1.28 11.76
C THR A 932 -35.97 -0.54 12.11
N PRO A 933 -36.10 0.76 11.78
CA PRO A 933 -37.08 1.63 12.43
C PRO A 933 -38.53 1.39 11.99
N GLU A 934 -39.45 1.63 12.92
CA GLU A 934 -40.88 1.38 12.77
C GLU A 934 -41.60 2.42 11.88
N ALA A 935 -42.63 1.96 11.18
CA ALA A 935 -43.78 2.77 10.79
C ALA A 935 -45.06 2.07 11.29
N VAL A 936 -45.91 2.82 11.98
CA VAL A 936 -46.96 2.32 12.89
C VAL A 936 -48.16 1.68 12.15
N VAL A 937 -48.72 0.58 12.67
CA VAL A 937 -50.16 0.39 13.06
C VAL A 937 -50.44 -1.04 13.57
N ASN A 938 -51.31 -1.16 14.59
CA ASN A 938 -51.69 -2.40 15.30
C ASN A 938 -52.59 -3.36 14.50
N THR A 939 -52.59 -4.67 14.84
CA THR A 939 -53.71 -5.37 15.55
C THR A 939 -53.54 -6.90 15.58
N GLY A 940 -54.12 -7.57 16.60
CA GLY A 940 -54.31 -9.04 16.64
C GLY A 940 -53.55 -9.78 17.75
N LEU A 941 -54.13 -10.84 18.30
CA LEU A 941 -53.60 -11.64 19.41
C LEU A 941 -53.76 -13.15 19.17
N GLU A 942 -52.94 -13.93 19.89
CA GLU A 942 -53.06 -15.36 20.25
C GLU A 942 -52.82 -16.45 19.19
N LEU A 943 -52.11 -17.50 19.66
CA LEU A 943 -51.82 -18.78 19.01
C LEU A 943 -51.81 -19.87 20.10
N ASN A 944 -52.18 -21.11 19.75
CA ASN A 944 -52.16 -22.28 20.66
C ASN A 944 -51.13 -23.32 20.20
N GLU A 945 -50.56 -24.07 21.15
CA GLU A 945 -49.61 -25.17 20.92
C GLU A 945 -50.29 -26.54 20.80
N VAL A 946 -49.67 -27.50 20.09
CA VAL A 946 -49.79 -28.95 20.32
C VAL A 946 -48.45 -29.66 20.02
N ASN A 947 -48.09 -30.63 20.86
CA ASN A 947 -46.84 -31.40 20.88
C ASN A 947 -46.74 -32.53 19.83
N PHE A 948 -45.56 -33.17 19.72
CA PHE A 948 -45.47 -34.65 19.61
C PHE A 948 -44.18 -35.22 20.23
N VAL A 949 -44.16 -36.54 20.53
CA VAL A 949 -43.21 -37.22 21.45
C VAL A 949 -42.79 -38.62 20.91
N GLY A 950 -41.60 -39.08 21.31
CA GLY A 950 -41.10 -40.48 21.20
C GLY A 950 -39.58 -40.52 21.41
N ASP A 951 -39.00 -40.84 22.56
CA ASP A 951 -39.05 -42.07 23.39
C ASP A 951 -38.07 -43.17 22.91
N VAL A 952 -37.23 -43.68 23.82
CA VAL A 952 -36.05 -44.52 23.52
C VAL A 952 -35.82 -45.57 24.62
N GLY A 953 -35.68 -46.83 24.23
CA GLY A 953 -35.45 -47.96 25.14
C GLY A 953 -33.98 -48.17 25.55
N ASP A 954 -33.80 -48.70 26.76
CA ASP A 954 -32.52 -49.07 27.37
C ASP A 954 -31.92 -50.38 26.78
N PHE A 955 -30.59 -50.46 26.74
CA PHE A 955 -29.84 -51.72 26.69
C PHE A 955 -28.45 -51.54 27.32
N SER A 956 -28.21 -52.27 28.41
CA SER A 956 -26.93 -52.38 29.11
C SER A 956 -26.30 -53.78 28.92
N ASP A 957 -25.09 -53.95 29.45
CA ASP A 957 -24.24 -55.16 29.45
C ASP A 957 -23.55 -55.58 28.13
N VAL A 958 -22.23 -55.84 28.21
CA VAL A 958 -21.55 -57.13 27.91
C VAL A 958 -20.01 -56.95 27.81
N PHE A 959 -19.26 -57.72 28.63
CA PHE A 959 -17.77 -57.89 28.70
C PHE A 959 -16.90 -56.63 28.93
N GLU A 960 -15.98 -56.51 29.90
CA GLU A 960 -15.27 -57.44 30.83
C GLU A 960 -14.15 -58.31 30.20
N GLY A 961 -12.88 -58.09 30.61
CA GLY A 961 -11.73 -58.94 30.23
C GLY A 961 -10.32 -58.29 30.22
N ASN A 962 -9.62 -58.35 31.37
CA ASN A 962 -8.17 -58.58 31.63
C ASN A 962 -7.06 -58.35 30.56
N GLU A 963 -5.81 -57.93 30.85
CA GLU A 963 -5.09 -57.51 32.10
C GLU A 963 -3.63 -57.07 31.75
N LEU A 964 -2.81 -56.72 32.76
CA LEU A 964 -1.33 -56.66 32.80
C LEU A 964 -0.62 -55.46 32.10
N ILE A 965 0.40 -54.78 32.64
CA ILE A 965 1.07 -54.72 33.97
C ILE A 965 1.55 -53.27 34.18
N ILE A 966 1.45 -52.73 35.40
CA ILE A 966 2.31 -51.64 35.89
C ILE A 966 2.83 -52.04 37.28
N ASN A 967 4.13 -51.89 37.51
CA ASN A 967 4.75 -52.09 38.82
C ASN A 967 4.77 -50.77 39.60
N ASP A 968 3.92 -50.67 40.62
CA ASP A 968 3.95 -49.57 41.58
C ASP A 968 4.89 -49.86 42.77
N LYS A 969 5.30 -48.79 43.47
CA LYS A 969 5.91 -48.91 44.81
C LYS A 969 5.50 -47.76 45.75
N ASN A 970 5.08 -48.17 46.95
CA ASN A 970 4.94 -47.38 48.19
C ASN A 970 3.75 -46.40 48.22
N VAL A 971 2.52 -46.90 48.46
CA VAL A 971 1.94 -47.16 49.82
C VAL A 971 1.80 -45.89 50.68
N GLY A 972 0.57 -45.61 51.12
CA GLY A 972 0.23 -44.50 52.02
C GLY A 972 -1.24 -44.48 52.43
N ASP A 973 -1.72 -45.52 53.13
CA ASP A 973 -3.10 -45.64 53.62
C ASP A 973 -3.49 -44.55 54.63
N LEU A 974 -4.77 -44.10 54.64
CA LEU A 974 -5.72 -44.42 55.73
C LEU A 974 -7.17 -43.85 55.53
N ASN A 975 -8.14 -44.76 55.63
CA ASN A 975 -9.39 -44.69 56.43
C ASN A 975 -10.57 -43.69 56.19
N LEU A 976 -11.63 -44.23 55.58
CA LEU A 976 -12.86 -44.78 56.24
C LEU A 976 -13.99 -43.91 56.88
N LEU A 977 -15.23 -44.43 56.71
CA LEU A 977 -16.52 -44.28 57.44
C LEU A 977 -17.57 -43.22 56.96
N VAL A 978 -18.91 -43.40 57.11
CA VAL A 978 -19.88 -44.49 56.75
C VAL A 978 -21.33 -44.22 57.28
N ASN A 979 -22.38 -44.59 56.51
CA ASN A 979 -23.80 -44.87 56.91
C ASN A 979 -24.78 -43.70 57.32
N PRO A 980 -26.13 -43.90 57.45
CA PRO A 980 -27.10 -44.41 56.44
C PRO A 980 -28.58 -43.85 56.54
N ASN A 981 -29.53 -44.47 55.79
CA ASN A 981 -31.00 -44.66 56.06
C ASN A 981 -32.11 -43.84 55.32
N VAL A 982 -33.41 -44.25 55.42
CA VAL A 982 -34.28 -44.94 54.39
C VAL A 982 -35.79 -44.49 54.51
N VAL A 983 -36.66 -44.84 53.52
CA VAL A 983 -38.14 -45.17 53.58
C VAL A 983 -39.20 -44.20 52.95
N ASN A 984 -39.64 -44.48 51.70
CA ASN A 984 -40.98 -44.97 51.20
C ASN A 984 -42.36 -44.43 51.73
N PRO A 985 -43.56 -44.72 51.11
CA PRO A 985 -43.93 -45.35 49.78
C PRO A 985 -45.23 -44.83 49.01
N VAL A 986 -45.56 -45.46 47.85
CA VAL A 986 -46.88 -45.57 47.08
C VAL A 986 -47.47 -44.29 46.41
N VAL A 987 -48.48 -44.27 45.49
CA VAL A 987 -49.62 -45.17 45.08
C VAL A 987 -49.98 -45.15 43.55
N ASN A 988 -51.19 -45.58 43.12
CA ASN A 988 -51.78 -45.71 41.74
C ASN A 988 -53.36 -45.66 41.85
N PRO A 989 -54.33 -46.06 40.93
CA PRO A 989 -54.33 -46.67 39.56
C PRO A 989 -55.49 -46.25 38.54
N ASP A 990 -55.62 -47.01 37.43
CA ASP A 990 -56.86 -47.55 36.76
C ASP A 990 -57.56 -47.05 35.43
N GLU A 991 -57.83 -48.04 34.55
CA GLU A 991 -58.98 -48.36 33.63
C GLU A 991 -59.37 -47.65 32.27
N LYS A 992 -59.14 -48.40 31.16
CA LYS A 992 -60.12 -48.98 30.15
C LYS A 992 -60.66 -48.27 28.86
N LEU A 993 -60.81 -49.14 27.83
CA LEU A 993 -61.76 -49.17 26.66
C LEU A 993 -61.61 -48.12 25.51
N SER A 994 -62.01 -48.35 24.24
CA SER A 994 -62.05 -49.55 23.36
C SER A 994 -62.54 -49.27 21.91
N LEU A 995 -62.07 -50.06 20.93
CA LEU A 995 -62.74 -50.49 19.67
C LEU A 995 -62.88 -49.55 18.43
N ASN A 996 -62.41 -50.11 17.29
CA ASN A 996 -62.96 -50.10 15.92
C ASN A 996 -62.60 -49.03 14.86
N SER A 997 -62.35 -49.58 13.65
CA SER A 997 -62.15 -49.02 12.30
C SER A 997 -63.44 -49.27 11.45
N PRO A 998 -63.52 -49.22 10.07
CA PRO A 998 -62.50 -49.12 9.00
C PRO A 998 -62.87 -48.34 7.68
N THR A 999 -62.06 -48.53 6.64
CA THR A 999 -62.34 -48.49 5.16
C THR A 999 -62.56 -47.18 4.36
N THR A 1000 -61.55 -46.87 3.52
CA THR A 1000 -61.50 -46.61 2.04
C THR A 1000 -62.76 -46.80 1.14
N PRO A 1001 -62.77 -46.38 -0.18
CA PRO A 1001 -62.03 -45.32 -0.93
C PRO A 1001 -62.86 -44.61 -2.07
N THR A 1002 -62.18 -44.00 -3.07
CA THR A 1002 -62.51 -43.82 -4.53
C THR A 1002 -62.87 -42.41 -5.08
N ASN A 1003 -62.60 -42.21 -6.40
CA ASN A 1003 -62.66 -40.97 -7.20
C ASN A 1003 -64.04 -40.63 -7.79
N LEU A 1004 -64.27 -39.38 -8.25
CA LEU A 1004 -64.52 -39.00 -9.68
C LEU A 1004 -64.92 -37.52 -9.93
N GLU A 1005 -64.31 -36.93 -10.97
CA GLU A 1005 -64.87 -36.05 -12.03
C GLU A 1005 -65.89 -34.88 -11.82
N ASN A 1006 -65.56 -33.74 -12.47
CA ASN A 1006 -66.33 -32.98 -13.50
C ASN A 1006 -67.14 -31.67 -13.26
N VAL A 1007 -67.17 -30.88 -14.36
CA VAL A 1007 -68.15 -29.86 -14.80
C VAL A 1007 -68.10 -28.43 -14.19
N ALA A 1008 -68.64 -27.46 -14.95
CA ALA A 1008 -68.45 -26.01 -14.85
C ALA A 1008 -69.79 -25.24 -14.95
N GLU A 1009 -69.78 -23.90 -14.79
CA GLU A 1009 -70.60 -22.96 -15.59
C GLU A 1009 -70.15 -21.48 -15.43
N THR A 1010 -70.83 -20.54 -16.11
CA THR A 1010 -70.42 -19.14 -16.39
C THR A 1010 -71.63 -18.19 -16.32
N ILE A 1011 -71.49 -16.86 -16.11
CA ILE A 1011 -72.33 -15.79 -16.73
C ILE A 1011 -71.97 -14.33 -16.29
N ALA A 1012 -71.96 -13.38 -17.26
CA ALA A 1012 -72.18 -11.91 -17.17
C ALA A 1012 -71.21 -10.97 -16.39
N ASN A 1013 -70.95 -9.69 -16.78
CA ASN A 1013 -71.32 -8.95 -18.02
C ASN A 1013 -70.54 -7.62 -18.28
N THR A 1014 -70.50 -7.19 -19.56
CA THR A 1014 -70.39 -5.78 -20.09
C THR A 1014 -69.12 -4.93 -19.81
N ASN A 1015 -68.59 -4.07 -20.71
CA ASN A 1015 -68.91 -3.74 -22.13
C ASN A 1015 -67.80 -2.92 -22.87
N VAL A 1016 -67.57 -3.19 -24.18
CA VAL A 1016 -67.38 -2.24 -25.34
C VAL A 1016 -66.18 -1.23 -25.28
N GLU A 1017 -65.36 -0.92 -26.33
CA GLU A 1017 -65.60 -0.75 -27.79
C GLU A 1017 -64.40 -1.10 -28.73
N SER A 1018 -64.59 -0.94 -30.05
CA SER A 1018 -63.78 -1.34 -31.25
C SER A 1018 -62.77 -0.24 -31.74
N ALA A 1019 -61.98 -0.30 -32.85
CA ALA A 1019 -61.76 -1.24 -33.99
C ALA A 1019 -60.36 -1.00 -34.67
N ASP A 1020 -60.04 -1.72 -35.76
CA ASP A 1020 -58.78 -1.72 -36.56
C ASP A 1020 -58.47 -0.45 -37.40
N ILE A 1021 -57.22 -0.33 -37.92
CA ILE A 1021 -56.83 0.01 -39.33
C ILE A 1021 -55.29 0.15 -39.56
N LEU A 1022 -54.83 -0.16 -40.78
CA LEU A 1022 -53.48 0.07 -41.37
C LEU A 1022 -53.67 0.75 -42.76
N PRO A 1023 -52.66 1.35 -43.44
CA PRO A 1023 -51.44 2.07 -43.01
C PRO A 1023 -51.23 3.40 -43.82
N THR A 1024 -49.97 3.84 -44.02
CA THR A 1024 -49.41 4.73 -45.09
C THR A 1024 -49.14 6.25 -44.88
N ASN A 1025 -47.95 6.64 -45.37
CA ASN A 1025 -47.52 7.88 -46.08
C ASN A 1025 -47.42 9.28 -45.43
N LEU A 1026 -46.16 9.74 -45.30
CA LEU A 1026 -45.55 11.01 -45.82
C LEU A 1026 -46.45 11.94 -46.67
N PRO A 1027 -46.28 13.30 -46.61
CA PRO A 1027 -45.10 13.92 -47.29
C PRO A 1027 -44.60 15.34 -46.87
N THR A 1028 -43.32 15.66 -47.19
CA THR A 1028 -42.74 16.97 -47.67
C THR A 1028 -42.83 18.28 -46.80
N THR A 1029 -41.92 19.27 -46.83
CA THR A 1029 -40.62 19.52 -47.53
C THR A 1029 -39.80 20.70 -46.94
N ALA A 1030 -38.50 20.76 -47.30
CA ALA A 1030 -37.65 21.94 -47.61
C ALA A 1030 -36.99 22.78 -46.48
N ASP A 1031 -35.79 23.38 -46.67
CA ASP A 1031 -34.59 22.99 -47.46
C ASP A 1031 -33.36 23.91 -47.14
N ASN A 1032 -32.17 23.56 -47.66
CA ASN A 1032 -30.84 24.21 -47.60
C ASN A 1032 -29.98 23.84 -46.36
N ARG A 1033 -28.67 23.53 -46.47
CA ARG A 1033 -27.77 23.45 -47.66
C ARG A 1033 -26.49 22.63 -47.40
N ARG A 1034 -26.16 21.74 -48.36
CA ARG A 1034 -24.82 21.32 -48.88
C ARG A 1034 -23.72 20.81 -47.91
N GLN A 1035 -23.31 19.53 -48.02
CA GLN A 1035 -22.15 18.98 -48.83
C GLN A 1035 -20.76 19.32 -48.24
N ASN A 1036 -19.75 18.44 -48.18
CA ASN A 1036 -19.53 16.99 -48.46
C ASN A 1036 -18.36 16.56 -47.49
N SER A 1037 -17.65 15.42 -47.47
CA SER A 1037 -17.44 14.15 -48.21
C SER A 1037 -16.53 13.25 -47.34
N ASP A 1038 -16.20 11.96 -47.54
CA ASP A 1038 -16.73 10.70 -48.13
C ASP A 1038 -15.55 9.68 -47.98
N ILE A 1039 -15.62 8.34 -47.84
CA ILE A 1039 -16.63 7.28 -47.66
C ILE A 1039 -15.86 6.12 -46.92
N LEU A 1040 -16.36 5.46 -45.87
CA LEU A 1040 -17.23 4.25 -45.80
C LEU A 1040 -16.63 2.91 -46.37
N PRO A 1041 -17.10 1.71 -45.91
CA PRO A 1041 -16.29 0.48 -45.85
C PRO A 1041 -17.00 -0.83 -46.33
N SER A 1042 -16.45 -1.99 -45.94
CA SER A 1042 -17.11 -3.31 -45.69
C SER A 1042 -17.68 -4.14 -46.86
N THR A 1043 -17.58 -5.49 -46.72
CA THR A 1043 -18.48 -6.57 -47.22
C THR A 1043 -17.94 -7.95 -46.75
N THR A 1044 -18.66 -8.73 -45.90
CA THR A 1044 -19.54 -9.92 -46.18
C THR A 1044 -18.85 -11.20 -46.71
N GLU A 1045 -19.30 -12.45 -46.47
CA GLU A 1045 -20.11 -13.13 -45.41
C GLU A 1045 -20.12 -14.68 -45.68
N GLU A 1046 -20.69 -15.49 -44.77
CA GLU A 1046 -21.25 -16.86 -44.96
C GLU A 1046 -20.40 -18.16 -45.20
N ASN A 1047 -20.68 -19.15 -44.33
CA ASN A 1047 -21.03 -20.59 -44.57
C ASN A 1047 -20.05 -21.72 -45.03
N SER A 1048 -19.58 -22.50 -44.04
CA SER A 1048 -19.99 -23.91 -43.76
C SER A 1048 -19.46 -25.16 -44.54
N ILE A 1049 -19.40 -26.29 -43.80
CA ILE A 1049 -19.23 -27.73 -44.19
C ILE A 1049 -17.77 -28.29 -44.25
N SER A 1050 -17.65 -29.63 -44.30
CA SER A 1050 -16.72 -30.54 -43.59
C SER A 1050 -15.61 -31.22 -44.42
N ASP A 1051 -14.89 -32.12 -43.72
CA ASP A 1051 -14.17 -33.33 -44.21
C ASP A 1051 -12.64 -33.30 -44.44
N LEU A 1052 -12.08 -34.52 -44.37
CA LEU A 1052 -10.64 -34.84 -44.27
C LEU A 1052 -10.03 -35.25 -45.65
N PRO A 1053 -8.82 -35.83 -45.69
CA PRO A 1053 -7.61 -35.28 -46.31
C PRO A 1053 -7.46 -35.68 -47.80
N PRO A 1054 -6.34 -35.32 -48.47
CA PRO A 1054 -5.31 -36.36 -48.67
C PRO A 1054 -3.84 -35.88 -48.75
N THR A 1055 -2.98 -36.84 -49.09
CA THR A 1055 -1.50 -36.84 -49.13
C THR A 1055 -0.85 -36.35 -50.44
N ASP A 1056 0.39 -35.86 -50.29
CA ASP A 1056 1.60 -36.08 -51.14
C ASP A 1056 1.72 -35.70 -52.63
N ALA A 1057 2.97 -35.30 -52.93
CA ALA A 1057 3.75 -35.49 -54.18
C ALA A 1057 3.61 -34.52 -55.39
N ASP A 1058 4.63 -33.65 -55.50
CA ASP A 1058 5.42 -33.33 -56.70
C ASP A 1058 4.79 -32.73 -57.99
N ARG A 1059 5.30 -31.56 -58.40
CA ARG A 1059 6.46 -31.53 -59.34
C ARG A 1059 7.13 -30.16 -59.57
N CYS A 1060 8.47 -30.21 -59.57
CA CYS A 1060 9.43 -29.45 -60.40
C CYS A 1060 9.46 -27.89 -60.40
N ARG A 1061 10.63 -27.35 -60.02
CA ARG A 1061 11.52 -26.62 -60.98
C ARG A 1061 12.99 -26.48 -60.52
N GLN A 1062 13.88 -27.13 -61.27
CA GLN A 1062 15.20 -26.66 -61.71
C GLN A 1062 16.11 -25.85 -60.75
N ASN A 1063 17.11 -26.50 -60.13
CA ASN A 1063 18.52 -26.48 -60.61
C ASN A 1063 19.46 -27.28 -59.68
N SER A 1064 20.71 -27.51 -60.11
CA SER A 1064 21.70 -28.37 -59.44
C SER A 1064 23.12 -27.77 -59.49
N PRO A 1065 24.09 -28.22 -58.65
CA PRO A 1065 25.27 -27.43 -58.26
C PRO A 1065 26.54 -27.73 -59.07
N ILE A 1066 27.62 -26.94 -58.85
CA ILE A 1066 29.01 -27.23 -59.25
C ILE A 1066 30.02 -26.42 -58.39
N LEU A 1067 31.20 -27.00 -58.14
CA LEU A 1067 32.45 -26.49 -57.50
C LEU A 1067 33.59 -26.55 -58.56
N PRO A 1068 34.90 -26.37 -58.26
CA PRO A 1068 35.63 -25.59 -57.21
C PRO A 1068 36.30 -24.32 -57.84
N THR A 1069 37.55 -23.79 -57.67
CA THR A 1069 38.86 -24.15 -57.03
C THR A 1069 39.71 -22.90 -56.63
N ASP A 1070 40.87 -23.14 -55.98
CA ASP A 1070 42.18 -22.43 -56.07
C ASP A 1070 42.42 -21.00 -55.49
N ALA A 1071 43.57 -20.68 -54.84
CA ALA A 1071 44.72 -21.50 -54.44
C ALA A 1071 45.65 -20.86 -53.35
N ASP A 1072 46.58 -21.69 -52.86
CA ASP A 1072 48.00 -21.42 -52.52
C ASP A 1072 48.52 -21.25 -51.05
N ASN A 1073 49.44 -22.18 -50.69
CA ASN A 1073 50.51 -22.16 -49.67
C ASN A 1073 50.17 -22.02 -48.16
N ASN A 1074 50.83 -22.68 -47.19
CA ASN A 1074 51.61 -23.95 -47.08
C ASN A 1074 51.96 -24.13 -45.55
N CYS A 1075 52.43 -25.24 -44.95
CA CYS A 1075 52.88 -26.60 -45.37
C CYS A 1075 52.70 -27.62 -44.19
N GLN A 1076 53.28 -28.82 -44.34
CA GLN A 1076 53.66 -29.90 -43.38
C GLN A 1076 53.29 -29.78 -41.88
N GLN A 1077 52.56 -30.72 -41.24
CA GLN A 1077 52.72 -32.20 -41.10
C GLN A 1077 53.76 -32.65 -40.05
N ASN A 1078 53.30 -33.41 -39.03
CA ASN A 1078 53.65 -34.83 -38.88
C ASN A 1078 52.71 -35.57 -37.90
N GLU A 1079 52.81 -36.90 -37.89
CA GLU A 1079 52.04 -37.86 -37.06
C GLU A 1079 52.74 -38.14 -35.73
N GLU A 1080 52.07 -38.77 -34.75
CA GLU A 1080 52.43 -40.11 -34.20
C GLU A 1080 51.49 -40.58 -33.07
N GLN A 1081 51.85 -41.67 -32.38
CA GLN A 1081 51.02 -42.56 -31.55
C GLN A 1081 51.42 -42.53 -30.07
N GLU A 1082 50.52 -42.93 -29.16
CA GLU A 1082 50.74 -43.77 -27.95
C GLU A 1082 49.37 -43.95 -27.25
N LEU A 1083 48.89 -45.10 -26.74
CA LEU A 1083 49.42 -46.42 -26.33
C LEU A 1083 49.78 -46.55 -24.83
N SER A 1084 48.79 -47.00 -24.06
CA SER A 1084 48.82 -47.74 -22.76
C SER A 1084 50.08 -47.81 -21.89
N THR A 1085 49.89 -47.62 -20.57
CA THR A 1085 50.45 -48.54 -19.55
C THR A 1085 49.63 -48.52 -18.24
N GLU A 1086 50.03 -49.31 -17.24
CA GLU A 1086 49.15 -49.85 -16.19
C GLU A 1086 49.23 -49.15 -14.81
N GLU A 1087 48.29 -49.56 -13.95
CA GLU A 1087 48.17 -49.46 -12.48
C GLU A 1087 49.48 -49.36 -11.64
N PRO A 1088 49.45 -48.75 -10.42
CA PRO A 1088 48.64 -49.30 -9.32
C PRO A 1088 47.99 -48.31 -8.31
N GLN A 1089 47.15 -48.89 -7.45
CA GLN A 1089 46.46 -48.23 -6.33
C GLN A 1089 47.41 -47.73 -5.22
N ALA A 1090 46.97 -46.70 -4.50
CA ALA A 1090 47.38 -46.43 -3.13
C ALA A 1090 46.13 -46.23 -2.25
N THR A 1091 45.91 -47.11 -1.28
CA THR A 1091 44.77 -47.08 -0.36
C THR A 1091 45.11 -46.36 0.93
N THR A 1092 44.38 -45.31 1.29
CA THR A 1092 44.27 -44.81 2.67
C THR A 1092 42.83 -44.37 2.94
N ASP A 1093 42.11 -45.13 3.75
CA ASP A 1093 40.87 -44.67 4.38
C ASP A 1093 41.17 -43.55 5.39
N GLU A 1094 40.55 -42.38 5.22
CA GLU A 1094 40.16 -41.53 6.34
C GLU A 1094 38.91 -40.72 5.96
N PRO A 1095 37.91 -40.57 6.85
CA PRO A 1095 36.61 -40.03 6.48
C PRO A 1095 36.65 -38.50 6.36
N GLN A 1096 36.44 -37.98 5.15
CA GLN A 1096 36.16 -36.55 4.97
C GLN A 1096 34.89 -36.17 5.74
N GLN A 1097 35.05 -35.31 6.76
CA GLN A 1097 33.95 -34.81 7.55
C GLN A 1097 33.07 -33.90 6.69
N ILE A 1098 31.75 -34.14 6.71
CA ILE A 1098 30.76 -33.31 6.02
C ILE A 1098 30.64 -31.99 6.80
N ILE A 1099 31.39 -30.98 6.35
CA ILE A 1099 31.36 -29.60 6.81
C ILE A 1099 29.95 -29.03 6.56
N THR A 1100 29.32 -28.44 7.58
CA THR A 1100 27.99 -27.84 7.43
C THR A 1100 28.07 -26.35 7.12
N GLU A 1101 26.98 -25.72 6.64
CA GLU A 1101 26.96 -24.29 6.28
C GLU A 1101 27.40 -23.35 7.42
N LYS A 1102 27.26 -23.77 8.69
CA LYS A 1102 27.74 -22.99 9.85
C LYS A 1102 29.24 -23.04 10.07
N ASP A 1103 29.93 -24.00 9.46
CA ASP A 1103 31.38 -24.20 9.58
C ASP A 1103 32.15 -23.46 8.46
N ALA A 1104 31.49 -23.17 7.33
CA ALA A 1104 32.06 -22.44 6.19
C ALA A 1104 32.62 -21.07 6.58
N VAL A 1105 31.92 -20.32 7.44
CA VAL A 1105 32.33 -18.98 7.95
C VAL A 1105 33.49 -19.06 8.98
N LYS A 1106 34.04 -20.26 9.24
CA LYS A 1106 35.20 -20.47 10.12
C LYS A 1106 36.38 -21.15 9.45
N ASN A 1107 36.22 -21.77 8.28
CA ASN A 1107 37.33 -22.42 7.58
C ASN A 1107 38.16 -21.38 6.80
N VAL A 1108 39.17 -20.83 7.47
CA VAL A 1108 40.09 -19.81 6.91
C VAL A 1108 40.77 -20.29 5.62
N TRP A 1109 41.17 -21.55 5.56
CA TRP A 1109 41.90 -22.11 4.42
C TRP A 1109 41.02 -22.26 3.18
N ALA A 1110 39.82 -22.85 3.33
CA ALA A 1110 38.88 -23.02 2.21
C ALA A 1110 38.43 -21.68 1.61
N ASN A 1111 38.29 -20.64 2.43
CA ASN A 1111 37.95 -19.28 1.95
C ASN A 1111 39.15 -18.56 1.31
N ALA A 1112 40.39 -18.98 1.58
CA ALA A 1112 41.57 -18.51 0.87
C ALA A 1112 41.68 -19.17 -0.51
N GLU A 1113 41.39 -20.48 -0.60
CA GLU A 1113 41.36 -21.21 -1.87
C GLU A 1113 40.26 -20.68 -2.80
N LEU A 1114 39.06 -20.41 -2.28
CA LEU A 1114 37.98 -19.79 -3.04
C LEU A 1114 38.36 -18.39 -3.59
N ILE A 1115 39.20 -17.63 -2.87
CA ILE A 1115 39.73 -16.36 -3.39
C ILE A 1115 40.79 -16.60 -4.49
N ARG A 1116 41.56 -17.69 -4.46
CA ARG A 1116 42.47 -18.06 -5.56
C ARG A 1116 41.70 -18.43 -6.82
N GLU A 1117 40.68 -19.28 -6.70
CA GLU A 1117 39.78 -19.61 -7.81
C GLU A 1117 39.17 -18.33 -8.41
N CYS A 1118 38.71 -17.38 -7.57
CA CYS A 1118 38.19 -16.10 -8.06
C CYS A 1118 39.25 -15.15 -8.66
N ILE A 1119 40.55 -15.32 -8.33
CA ILE A 1119 41.66 -14.58 -8.96
C ILE A 1119 41.96 -15.16 -10.34
N ASP A 1120 41.95 -16.48 -10.47
CA ASP A 1120 42.24 -17.20 -11.72
C ASP A 1120 41.08 -17.08 -12.73
N ASP A 1121 39.81 -17.10 -12.27
CA ASP A 1121 38.60 -16.89 -13.07
C ASP A 1121 38.24 -15.39 -13.29
N GLU A 1122 39.15 -14.45 -12.99
CA GLU A 1122 38.95 -12.99 -13.03
C GLU A 1122 37.62 -12.49 -12.43
N SER A 1123 37.10 -13.19 -11.42
CA SER A 1123 35.72 -13.05 -10.92
C SER A 1123 35.60 -12.06 -9.76
N TRP A 1124 36.16 -10.85 -9.97
CA TRP A 1124 36.42 -9.84 -8.95
C TRP A 1124 35.20 -9.42 -8.12
N GLY A 1125 34.03 -9.30 -8.76
CA GLY A 1125 32.77 -8.98 -8.08
C GLY A 1125 32.35 -10.03 -7.04
N LEU A 1126 32.70 -11.29 -7.26
CA LEU A 1126 32.44 -12.36 -6.31
C LEU A 1126 33.30 -12.22 -5.05
N ILE A 1127 34.57 -11.78 -5.18
CA ILE A 1127 35.45 -11.49 -4.04
C ILE A 1127 34.90 -10.33 -3.20
N ALA A 1128 34.35 -9.30 -3.85
CA ALA A 1128 33.69 -8.20 -3.14
C ALA A 1128 32.49 -8.71 -2.32
N THR A 1129 31.56 -9.44 -2.93
CA THR A 1129 30.38 -10.00 -2.24
C THR A 1129 30.74 -11.02 -1.16
N LEU A 1130 31.65 -11.97 -1.44
CA LEU A 1130 32.12 -12.96 -0.46
C LEU A 1130 32.73 -12.27 0.77
N THR A 1131 33.56 -11.25 0.55
CA THR A 1131 34.18 -10.55 1.67
C THR A 1131 33.22 -9.60 2.38
N GLU A 1132 32.14 -9.10 1.77
CA GLU A 1132 31.25 -8.11 2.41
C GLU A 1132 30.76 -8.57 3.80
N GLU A 1133 30.21 -9.79 3.89
CA GLU A 1133 29.65 -10.36 5.13
C GLU A 1133 30.70 -10.81 6.17
N TRP A 1134 31.99 -10.93 5.81
CA TRP A 1134 33.02 -11.44 6.72
C TRP A 1134 33.42 -10.44 7.81
N THR A 1135 33.67 -10.92 9.04
CA THR A 1135 34.22 -10.07 10.12
C THR A 1135 35.65 -9.62 9.81
N SER A 1136 36.06 -8.47 10.35
CA SER A 1136 37.43 -7.93 10.15
C SER A 1136 38.53 -8.89 10.60
N GLU A 1137 38.25 -9.71 11.61
CA GLU A 1137 39.16 -10.73 12.16
C GLU A 1137 39.27 -11.93 11.22
N PHE A 1138 38.15 -12.42 10.67
CA PHE A 1138 38.15 -13.50 9.68
C PHE A 1138 38.78 -13.05 8.35
N LYS A 1139 38.46 -11.83 7.88
CA LYS A 1139 39.16 -11.15 6.77
C LYS A 1139 40.68 -11.16 7.00
N SER A 1140 41.14 -10.75 8.18
CA SER A 1140 42.57 -10.73 8.52
C SER A 1140 43.21 -12.12 8.62
N ALA A 1141 42.43 -13.17 8.89
CA ALA A 1141 42.90 -14.55 8.87
C ALA A 1141 43.03 -15.07 7.43
N VAL A 1142 41.97 -14.97 6.61
CA VAL A 1142 42.00 -15.43 5.20
C VAL A 1142 43.07 -14.69 4.41
N TRP A 1143 43.21 -13.38 4.63
CA TRP A 1143 44.24 -12.54 4.01
C TRP A 1143 45.68 -12.88 4.43
N LYS A 1144 45.90 -13.70 5.47
CA LYS A 1144 47.24 -14.19 5.83
C LYS A 1144 47.65 -15.45 5.09
N GLU A 1145 46.69 -16.25 4.63
CA GLU A 1145 46.95 -17.49 3.88
C GLU A 1145 47.24 -17.22 2.39
N LEU A 1146 46.71 -16.14 1.82
CA LEU A 1146 46.98 -15.72 0.43
C LEU A 1146 48.47 -15.37 0.21
N THR A 1147 49.05 -15.66 -0.96
CA THR A 1147 50.43 -15.26 -1.25
C THR A 1147 50.58 -13.74 -1.40
N PRO A 1148 51.80 -13.17 -1.34
CA PRO A 1148 52.02 -11.75 -1.62
C PRO A 1148 51.56 -11.31 -3.01
N GLN A 1149 51.55 -12.23 -3.99
CA GLN A 1149 51.11 -11.98 -5.37
C GLN A 1149 49.58 -11.95 -5.47
N GLU A 1150 48.87 -12.93 -4.87
CA GLU A 1150 47.40 -12.90 -4.72
C GLU A 1150 46.92 -11.61 -4.04
N ARG A 1151 47.54 -11.25 -2.91
CA ARG A 1151 47.25 -10.00 -2.19
C ARG A 1151 47.55 -8.75 -3.01
N GLN A 1152 48.51 -8.80 -3.94
CA GLN A 1152 48.82 -7.67 -4.81
C GLN A 1152 47.78 -7.52 -5.93
N ALA A 1153 47.32 -8.62 -6.55
CA ALA A 1153 46.24 -8.58 -7.54
C ALA A 1153 44.96 -7.95 -6.97
N VAL A 1154 44.49 -8.46 -5.82
CA VAL A 1154 43.28 -7.94 -5.15
C VAL A 1154 43.45 -6.49 -4.65
N ASN A 1155 44.67 -6.06 -4.27
CA ASN A 1155 44.93 -4.67 -3.90
C ASN A 1155 45.01 -3.71 -5.09
N GLN A 1156 45.44 -4.16 -6.27
CA GLN A 1156 45.60 -3.28 -7.44
C GLN A 1156 44.25 -2.83 -8.01
N LEU A 1157 43.19 -3.64 -7.86
CA LEU A 1157 41.85 -3.29 -8.33
C LEU A 1157 41.10 -2.28 -7.44
N LYS A 1158 41.52 -2.08 -6.18
CA LYS A 1158 41.04 -0.98 -5.30
C LYS A 1158 41.45 0.44 -5.75
N VAL A 1159 42.02 0.56 -6.95
CA VAL A 1159 42.45 1.82 -7.58
C VAL A 1159 41.78 1.99 -8.97
N LEU A 1160 40.85 1.09 -9.32
CA LEU A 1160 40.11 1.07 -10.59
C LEU A 1160 38.58 1.10 -10.42
N GLU A 1161 38.09 1.07 -9.18
CA GLU A 1161 36.77 1.58 -8.76
C GLU A 1161 36.89 3.03 -8.22
#